data_AF-A0A9D7NDA4-F1
#
_entry.id   AF-A0A9D7NDA4-F1
#
_cell.length_a   1.000
_cell.length_b   1.000
_cell.length_c   1.000
_cell.angle_alpha   90.00
_cell.angle_beta   90.00
_cell.angle_gamma   90.00
#
_symmetry.space_group_name_H-M   'P 1'
#
loop_
_entity.id
_entity.type
_entity.pdbx_description
1 polymer ?
#
loop_
_entity_poly.entity_id
_entity_poly.type
_entity_poly.pdbx_seq_one_letter_code
_entity_poly.pdbx_strand_id
1 'polypeptide(L)'
;MAKKYLGYQPHDHSTEYAKYYEDTIQALPAHVQLALENSPFPAGSLPPFSAAPALQNEGYTNLETGYCIESDGALHAAILTQMPGVSPEMWDWWFAWHGCRDSRYKLWHPTSHVSAQWEDERDDVAYIGRNSIIIEYIGKEYTQGSIQFKSPTAFGFSEEATHDPSKAVYICARIGHQSLPVDFGYLVHQVRAVEGGSEMRSRFWVGGQYIQLRKEGTVAELGSSLMRKMRTLPANFAPDLVKHCSEEMTHLATFLPQLYAQYHVGIETLHVEGRVIERSDRDFEATAMGSLFNKIDPGRRPATIVEAKSVRDIVTTLKYAKARGKKVTVCSGGHSWSANHLREDSIMIMMKHFNSYEINAQAMTATAGPGVGGSHLLSELYKQKLFFPAGHCKGVCIGGYLLQGGYGWNGRKTGIACESVIGIDMVTADGEYIHASATENADLYWSARGSGGGFFGVVVRFHLKLFALPKYQAMIAHQFSIKHLEDVFNWAYEVGPSVPQAVEFQLLMSKNMMNLLGPGIEAVAPIFADTKDEFEEAKAFMQNSPIKKKALFKTPPFNFGINFLYTNVMTHYPENRHWGVDNMWTHAPLEDLMPYLKEIAQTLPPAPSHMLWLNWYPGAIQSDMAYSNEDNIYLALYANWKNAADTAQYGNWAVEMMQKMEHLSTGIQLADEGLHKRTSPFLAEKNLKKIQEIRANRDKAGIFHEWHSRPEV
;
A
#
# COMPACT_ATOMS: atom_id res chain seq x y z
N MET A 1 5.96 -48.17 0.17
CA MET A 1 4.81 -48.46 -0.72
C MET A 1 4.42 -47.15 -1.37
N ALA A 2 4.49 -47.04 -2.70
CA ALA A 2 4.09 -45.82 -3.40
C ALA A 2 2.59 -45.57 -3.14
N LYS A 3 2.24 -44.39 -2.60
CA LYS A 3 0.84 -43.95 -2.56
C LYS A 3 0.37 -43.93 -4.02
N LYS A 4 -0.66 -44.71 -4.34
CA LYS A 4 -1.27 -44.70 -5.67
C LYS A 4 -2.04 -43.38 -5.77
N TYR A 5 -1.61 -42.47 -6.62
CA TYR A 5 -2.38 -41.27 -6.90
C TYR A 5 -3.72 -41.68 -7.51
N LEU A 6 -4.81 -41.19 -6.91
CA LEU A 6 -6.17 -41.61 -7.20
C LEU A 6 -6.85 -40.69 -8.23
N GLY A 7 -6.10 -39.78 -8.87
CA GLY A 7 -6.67 -38.73 -9.71
C GLY A 7 -7.47 -37.72 -8.88
N TYR A 8 -8.43 -37.08 -9.53
CA TYR A 8 -9.36 -36.15 -8.88
C TYR A 8 -10.13 -36.84 -7.75
N GLN A 9 -10.29 -36.11 -6.64
CA GLN A 9 -11.02 -36.55 -5.46
C GLN A 9 -12.44 -35.96 -5.48
N PRO A 10 -13.40 -36.53 -4.73
CA PRO A 10 -14.76 -35.98 -4.67
C PRO A 10 -14.83 -34.49 -4.29
N HIS A 11 -13.89 -33.99 -3.48
CA HIS A 11 -13.81 -32.57 -3.12
C HIS A 11 -13.27 -31.66 -4.22
N ASP A 12 -12.56 -32.20 -5.22
CA ASP A 12 -12.07 -31.40 -6.35
C ASP A 12 -13.29 -30.93 -7.19
N HIS A 13 -14.31 -31.79 -7.34
CA HIS A 13 -15.56 -31.48 -8.05
C HIS A 13 -16.53 -30.54 -7.31
N SER A 14 -16.20 -30.08 -6.09
CA SER A 14 -17.01 -29.06 -5.39
C SER A 14 -16.49 -27.63 -5.54
N THR A 15 -15.46 -27.42 -6.37
CA THR A 15 -14.84 -26.12 -6.62
C THR A 15 -15.58 -25.30 -7.71
N GLU A 16 -15.33 -24.00 -7.77
CA GLU A 16 -15.92 -23.10 -8.79
C GLU A 16 -15.46 -23.41 -10.24
N TYR A 17 -14.38 -24.17 -10.38
CA TYR A 17 -13.80 -24.64 -11.65
C TYR A 17 -14.04 -26.14 -11.86
N ALA A 18 -14.98 -26.75 -11.12
CA ALA A 18 -15.27 -28.18 -11.17
C ALA A 18 -15.51 -28.72 -12.59
N LYS A 19 -16.14 -27.89 -13.45
CA LYS A 19 -16.46 -28.22 -14.84
C LYS A 19 -15.25 -28.41 -15.77
N TYR A 20 -14.05 -28.01 -15.32
CA TYR A 20 -12.80 -28.15 -16.07
C TYR A 20 -11.98 -29.37 -15.63
N TYR A 21 -12.42 -30.11 -14.61
CA TYR A 21 -11.83 -31.41 -14.30
C TYR A 21 -12.26 -32.43 -15.35
N GLU A 22 -11.35 -32.77 -16.25
CA GLU A 22 -11.53 -33.78 -17.28
C GLU A 22 -10.64 -34.98 -16.97
N ASP A 23 -11.24 -36.16 -16.81
CA ASP A 23 -10.55 -37.40 -16.42
C ASP A 23 -9.71 -38.00 -17.57
N THR A 24 -9.88 -37.47 -18.78
CA THR A 24 -9.23 -37.95 -19.99
C THR A 24 -8.19 -36.95 -20.51
N ILE A 25 -6.96 -37.43 -20.72
CA ILE A 25 -5.92 -36.65 -21.41
C ILE A 25 -5.94 -36.95 -22.90
N GLN A 26 -5.75 -35.91 -23.71
CA GLN A 26 -5.70 -36.08 -25.17
C GLN A 26 -4.48 -36.93 -25.57
N ALA A 27 -4.60 -37.65 -26.69
CA ALA A 27 -3.46 -38.35 -27.25
C ALA A 27 -2.34 -37.37 -27.63
N LEU A 28 -1.09 -37.78 -27.46
CA LEU A 28 0.07 -36.97 -27.84
C LEU A 28 -0.03 -36.53 -29.31
N PRO A 29 0.31 -35.26 -29.63
CA PRO A 29 0.39 -34.82 -31.01
C PRO A 29 1.34 -35.68 -31.85
N ALA A 30 1.02 -35.90 -33.12
CA ALA A 30 1.78 -36.80 -33.99
C ALA A 30 3.26 -36.41 -34.13
N HIS A 31 3.58 -35.10 -34.15
CA HIS A 31 4.97 -34.64 -34.21
C HIS A 31 5.75 -34.94 -32.93
N VAL A 32 5.09 -34.97 -31.77
CA VAL A 32 5.70 -35.34 -30.49
C VAL A 32 5.95 -36.84 -30.43
N GLN A 33 5.01 -37.67 -30.89
CA GLN A 33 5.19 -39.12 -31.00
C GLN A 33 6.39 -39.45 -31.91
N LEU A 34 6.43 -38.84 -33.10
CA LEU A 34 7.54 -39.01 -34.04
C LEU A 34 8.87 -38.53 -33.45
N ALA A 35 8.88 -37.41 -32.73
CA ALA A 35 10.09 -36.91 -32.07
C ALA A 35 10.60 -37.85 -30.97
N LEU A 36 9.70 -38.47 -30.19
CA LEU A 36 10.03 -39.46 -29.17
C LEU A 36 10.62 -40.73 -29.80
N GLU A 37 10.07 -41.21 -30.92
CA GLU A 37 10.60 -42.37 -31.66
C GLU A 37 12.00 -42.12 -32.24
N ASN A 38 12.28 -40.87 -32.62
CA ASN A 38 13.57 -40.47 -33.21
C ASN A 38 14.58 -39.94 -32.18
N SER A 39 14.20 -39.81 -30.91
CA SER A 39 15.08 -39.39 -29.81
C SER A 39 15.72 -40.60 -29.11
N PRO A 40 16.93 -40.49 -28.51
CA PRO A 40 17.72 -39.28 -28.41
C PRO A 40 18.39 -38.89 -29.74
N PHE A 41 18.34 -37.61 -30.07
CA PHE A 41 19.14 -37.02 -31.13
C PHE A 41 20.64 -36.97 -30.72
N PRO A 42 21.57 -36.87 -31.69
CA PRO A 42 22.99 -36.73 -31.38
C PRO A 42 23.29 -35.56 -30.41
N ALA A 43 24.27 -35.72 -29.52
CA ALA A 43 24.71 -34.65 -28.62
C ALA A 43 25.05 -33.36 -29.39
N GLY A 44 24.66 -32.21 -28.84
CA GLY A 44 24.79 -30.90 -29.51
C GLY A 44 23.68 -30.57 -30.52
N SER A 45 22.70 -31.46 -30.72
CA SER A 45 21.54 -31.17 -31.59
C SER A 45 20.63 -30.08 -30.99
N LEU A 46 20.63 -29.92 -29.67
CA LEU A 46 19.93 -28.84 -28.96
C LEU A 46 20.93 -27.89 -28.30
N PRO A 47 20.67 -26.57 -28.33
CA PRO A 47 21.59 -25.58 -27.80
C PRO A 47 21.70 -25.66 -26.26
N PRO A 48 22.84 -25.29 -25.68
CA PRO A 48 23.02 -25.21 -24.23
C PRO A 48 22.22 -24.04 -23.63
N PHE A 49 22.07 -24.04 -22.29
CA PHE A 49 21.32 -22.99 -21.57
C PHE A 49 21.81 -21.56 -21.86
N SER A 50 23.11 -21.36 -22.07
CA SER A 50 23.68 -20.04 -22.40
C SER A 50 23.12 -19.43 -23.68
N ALA A 51 22.51 -20.23 -24.54
CA ALA A 51 21.83 -19.79 -25.76
C ALA A 51 20.30 -19.70 -25.61
N ALA A 52 19.75 -19.81 -24.39
CA ALA A 52 18.32 -19.63 -24.13
C ALA A 52 17.74 -18.31 -24.69
N PRO A 53 18.45 -17.16 -24.61
CA PRO A 53 17.96 -15.90 -25.19
C PRO A 53 17.69 -15.96 -26.69
N ALA A 54 18.29 -16.90 -27.43
CA ALA A 54 18.03 -17.07 -28.85
C ALA A 54 16.58 -17.43 -29.17
N LEU A 55 15.80 -17.87 -28.17
CA LEU A 55 14.35 -18.08 -28.32
C LEU A 55 13.62 -16.77 -28.69
N GLN A 56 14.13 -15.60 -28.31
CA GLN A 56 13.51 -14.31 -28.66
C GLN A 56 13.63 -13.94 -30.15
N ASN A 57 14.51 -14.62 -30.88
CA ASN A 57 14.68 -14.39 -32.31
C ASN A 57 13.47 -14.97 -33.08
N GLU A 58 13.12 -14.31 -34.17
CA GLU A 58 12.07 -14.80 -35.07
C GLU A 58 12.42 -16.16 -35.70
N GLY A 59 11.40 -16.96 -35.98
CA GLY A 59 11.54 -18.28 -36.61
C GLY A 59 11.68 -19.44 -35.63
N TYR A 60 12.15 -20.57 -36.14
CA TYR A 60 12.31 -21.83 -35.42
C TYR A 60 13.78 -22.27 -35.43
N THR A 61 14.18 -23.03 -34.41
CA THR A 61 15.47 -23.73 -34.37
C THR A 61 15.41 -25.02 -35.18
N ASN A 62 16.58 -25.62 -35.48
CA ASN A 62 16.67 -26.86 -36.25
C ASN A 62 15.89 -28.03 -35.62
N LEU A 63 15.73 -28.03 -34.30
CA LEU A 63 14.97 -29.04 -33.56
C LEU A 63 14.06 -28.34 -32.54
N GLU A 64 12.74 -28.44 -32.76
CA GLU A 64 11.71 -27.83 -31.90
C GLU A 64 11.00 -28.84 -31.00
N THR A 65 11.15 -30.14 -31.28
CA THR A 65 10.56 -31.21 -30.46
C THR A 65 11.47 -32.43 -30.47
N GLY A 66 11.85 -32.90 -29.28
CA GLY A 66 12.77 -34.03 -29.10
C GLY A 66 13.75 -33.79 -27.94
N TYR A 67 14.63 -34.75 -27.70
CA TYR A 67 15.67 -34.62 -26.69
C TYR A 67 17.02 -35.17 -27.14
N CYS A 68 18.12 -34.67 -26.57
CA CYS A 68 19.45 -35.26 -26.67
C CYS A 68 20.09 -35.41 -25.28
N ILE A 69 21.02 -36.36 -25.19
CA ILE A 69 21.85 -36.55 -24.00
C ILE A 69 23.27 -36.11 -24.35
N GLU A 70 23.75 -35.10 -23.67
CA GLU A 70 25.07 -34.52 -23.88
C GLU A 70 26.19 -35.41 -23.33
N SER A 71 27.43 -35.14 -23.75
CA SER A 71 28.60 -35.94 -23.35
C SER A 71 28.85 -35.95 -21.84
N ASP A 72 28.37 -34.96 -21.11
CA ASP A 72 28.45 -34.85 -19.64
C ASP A 72 27.26 -35.50 -18.92
N GLY A 73 26.32 -36.10 -19.67
CA GLY A 73 25.09 -36.70 -19.17
C GLY A 73 23.93 -35.72 -18.99
N ALA A 74 24.07 -34.44 -19.36
CA ALA A 74 22.97 -33.49 -19.32
C ALA A 74 21.90 -33.83 -20.37
N LEU A 75 20.64 -33.73 -19.97
CA LEU A 75 19.48 -33.77 -20.86
C LEU A 75 19.22 -32.36 -21.37
N HIS A 76 19.18 -32.20 -22.69
CA HIS A 76 18.56 -31.07 -23.35
C HIS A 76 17.26 -31.56 -24.01
N ALA A 77 16.14 -30.90 -23.74
CA ALA A 77 14.85 -31.22 -24.35
C ALA A 77 14.19 -29.97 -24.92
N ALA A 78 13.54 -30.14 -26.06
CA ALA A 78 12.69 -29.14 -26.71
C ALA A 78 11.30 -29.73 -26.94
N ILE A 79 10.25 -28.96 -26.71
CA ILE A 79 8.87 -29.34 -26.98
C ILE A 79 8.17 -28.13 -27.61
N LEU A 80 7.49 -28.34 -28.74
CA LEU A 80 6.64 -27.34 -29.39
C LEU A 80 5.17 -27.75 -29.22
N THR A 81 4.39 -26.86 -28.61
CA THR A 81 2.96 -27.07 -28.37
C THR A 81 2.16 -25.98 -29.07
N GLN A 82 1.22 -26.36 -29.93
CA GLN A 82 0.29 -25.44 -30.59
C GLN A 82 -0.94 -25.22 -29.72
N MET A 83 -1.36 -23.97 -29.54
CA MET A 83 -2.39 -23.58 -28.57
C MET A 83 -3.41 -22.63 -29.21
N PRO A 84 -4.32 -23.17 -30.04
CA PRO A 84 -5.33 -22.38 -30.75
C PRO A 84 -6.27 -21.69 -29.76
N GLY A 85 -6.61 -20.43 -30.02
CA GLY A 85 -7.49 -19.62 -29.17
C GLY A 85 -6.90 -19.17 -27.84
N VAL A 86 -5.65 -19.53 -27.53
CA VAL A 86 -4.93 -19.14 -26.33
C VAL A 86 -4.01 -17.96 -26.63
N SER A 87 -4.01 -16.91 -25.81
CA SER A 87 -3.03 -15.81 -25.89
C SER A 87 -1.89 -15.99 -24.89
N PRO A 88 -0.71 -15.37 -25.12
CA PRO A 88 0.40 -15.47 -24.17
C PRO A 88 0.05 -14.97 -22.75
N GLU A 89 -0.80 -13.95 -22.63
CA GLU A 89 -1.25 -13.39 -21.35
C GLU A 89 -2.08 -14.40 -20.53
N MET A 90 -2.81 -15.30 -21.19
CA MET A 90 -3.55 -16.34 -20.49
C MET A 90 -2.60 -17.31 -19.77
N TRP A 91 -1.44 -17.58 -20.36
CA TRP A 91 -0.40 -18.42 -19.77
C TRP A 91 0.33 -17.71 -18.64
N ASP A 92 0.67 -16.43 -18.81
CA ASP A 92 1.25 -15.61 -17.74
C ASP A 92 0.35 -15.60 -16.50
N TRP A 93 -0.95 -15.34 -16.71
CA TRP A 93 -1.96 -15.41 -15.66
C TRP A 93 -2.06 -16.80 -15.03
N TRP A 94 -2.04 -17.86 -15.83
CA TRP A 94 -2.16 -19.23 -15.34
C TRP A 94 -1.05 -19.54 -14.33
N PHE A 95 0.22 -19.28 -14.69
CA PHE A 95 1.39 -19.51 -13.82
C PHE A 95 1.35 -18.70 -12.52
N ALA A 96 0.73 -17.52 -12.56
CA ALA A 96 0.48 -16.71 -11.38
C ALA A 96 -0.68 -17.25 -10.52
N TRP A 97 -1.69 -17.87 -11.13
CA TRP A 97 -2.96 -18.25 -10.49
C TRP A 97 -3.00 -19.68 -9.93
N HIS A 98 -2.33 -20.64 -10.57
CA HIS A 98 -2.48 -22.06 -10.23
C HIS A 98 -1.75 -22.48 -8.95
N GLY A 99 -0.61 -21.84 -8.64
CA GLY A 99 0.34 -22.30 -7.62
C GLY A 99 -0.12 -22.19 -6.17
N CYS A 100 -1.24 -21.50 -5.91
CA CYS A 100 -1.71 -21.26 -4.54
C CYS A 100 -2.55 -22.41 -3.96
N ARG A 101 -3.03 -23.35 -4.79
CA ARG A 101 -3.96 -24.41 -4.35
C ARG A 101 -3.75 -25.69 -5.12
N ASP A 102 -3.65 -26.81 -4.39
CA ASP A 102 -3.53 -28.15 -4.97
C ASP A 102 -4.62 -28.45 -6.00
N SER A 103 -5.87 -28.04 -5.71
CA SER A 103 -6.99 -28.24 -6.63
C SER A 103 -6.80 -27.54 -7.97
N ARG A 104 -6.20 -26.33 -8.00
CA ARG A 104 -5.88 -25.65 -9.27
C ARG A 104 -4.74 -26.34 -10.01
N TYR A 105 -3.72 -26.79 -9.29
CA TYR A 105 -2.58 -27.49 -9.89
C TYR A 105 -2.99 -28.79 -10.60
N LYS A 106 -3.94 -29.52 -9.98
CA LYS A 106 -4.50 -30.76 -10.54
C LYS A 106 -5.19 -30.56 -11.89
N LEU A 107 -5.83 -29.40 -12.14
CA LEU A 107 -6.47 -29.11 -13.43
C LEU A 107 -5.48 -29.19 -14.61
N TRP A 108 -4.20 -28.95 -14.35
CA TRP A 108 -3.19 -28.90 -15.40
C TRP A 108 -2.86 -30.29 -15.95
N HIS A 109 -2.94 -31.33 -15.10
CA HIS A 109 -2.70 -32.70 -15.52
C HIS A 109 -3.48 -33.71 -14.65
N PRO A 110 -4.48 -34.42 -15.21
CA PRO A 110 -5.42 -35.25 -14.44
C PRO A 110 -4.78 -36.37 -13.64
N THR A 111 -3.76 -37.02 -14.21
CA THR A 111 -3.15 -38.23 -13.65
C THR A 111 -1.78 -38.04 -13.01
N SER A 112 -1.21 -36.84 -13.06
CA SER A 112 0.21 -36.62 -12.70
C SER A 112 0.42 -35.53 -11.66
N HIS A 113 -0.41 -34.48 -11.63
CA HIS A 113 -0.22 -33.36 -10.70
C HIS A 113 -0.91 -33.64 -9.37
N VAL A 114 -0.16 -33.58 -8.25
CA VAL A 114 -0.69 -33.93 -6.93
C VAL A 114 -0.88 -32.69 -6.07
N SER A 115 0.14 -31.85 -5.96
CA SER A 115 0.15 -30.67 -5.09
C SER A 115 1.16 -29.65 -5.60
N ALA A 116 0.83 -28.37 -5.45
CA ALA A 116 1.74 -27.25 -5.62
C ALA A 116 1.42 -26.20 -4.58
N GLN A 117 2.45 -25.75 -3.86
CA GLN A 117 2.32 -24.69 -2.86
C GLN A 117 3.49 -23.72 -2.95
N TRP A 118 3.22 -22.45 -2.74
CA TRP A 118 4.27 -21.44 -2.63
C TRP A 118 5.01 -21.59 -1.31
N GLU A 119 6.35 -21.56 -1.36
CA GLU A 119 7.20 -21.61 -0.16
C GLU A 119 6.97 -20.42 0.77
N ASP A 120 6.52 -19.28 0.24
CA ASP A 120 6.21 -18.05 0.99
C ASP A 120 4.76 -17.96 1.50
N GLU A 121 3.95 -18.99 1.24
CA GLU A 121 2.54 -19.12 1.66
C GLU A 121 1.58 -17.99 1.20
N ARG A 122 2.00 -17.06 0.33
CA ARG A 122 1.12 -15.97 -0.14
C ARG A 122 0.08 -16.47 -1.16
N ASP A 123 -1.15 -15.93 -1.10
CA ASP A 123 -2.27 -16.24 -2.03
C ASP A 123 -2.52 -15.12 -3.06
N ASP A 124 -1.48 -14.37 -3.44
CA ASP A 124 -1.51 -13.37 -4.51
C ASP A 124 -1.19 -13.99 -5.89
N VAL A 125 -1.75 -13.40 -6.97
CA VAL A 125 -1.55 -13.84 -8.36
C VAL A 125 -0.24 -13.27 -8.90
N ALA A 126 0.89 -13.84 -8.47
CA ALA A 126 2.24 -13.51 -8.91
C ALA A 126 3.16 -14.72 -8.77
N TYR A 127 4.13 -14.92 -9.66
CA TYR A 127 5.05 -16.08 -9.59
C TYR A 127 6.53 -15.71 -9.73
N ILE A 128 6.89 -14.63 -10.43
CA ILE A 128 8.30 -14.24 -10.63
C ILE A 128 8.96 -13.94 -9.28
N GLY A 129 10.12 -14.54 -9.04
CA GLY A 129 10.87 -14.41 -7.78
C GLY A 129 10.39 -15.36 -6.67
N ARG A 130 9.37 -16.18 -6.93
CA ARG A 130 8.82 -17.14 -5.95
C ARG A 130 9.29 -18.56 -6.21
N ASN A 131 9.23 -19.36 -5.16
CA ASN A 131 9.54 -20.78 -5.20
C ASN A 131 8.26 -21.59 -5.03
N SER A 132 7.95 -22.45 -6.01
CA SER A 132 6.85 -23.41 -5.92
C SER A 132 7.39 -24.77 -5.52
N ILE A 133 6.82 -25.34 -4.47
CA ILE A 133 7.09 -26.69 -4.00
C ILE A 133 6.02 -27.60 -4.61
N ILE A 134 6.45 -28.48 -5.51
CA ILE A 134 5.56 -29.32 -6.30
C ILE A 134 5.73 -30.80 -5.98
N ILE A 135 4.62 -31.51 -6.07
CA ILE A 135 4.55 -32.97 -5.99
C ILE A 135 3.81 -33.46 -7.22
N GLU A 136 4.48 -34.29 -8.01
CA GLU A 136 3.94 -34.80 -9.27
C GLU A 136 4.56 -36.13 -9.70
N TYR A 137 3.95 -36.76 -10.70
CA TYR A 137 4.51 -37.93 -11.37
C TYR A 137 5.09 -37.54 -12.72
N ILE A 138 6.35 -37.89 -12.94
CA ILE A 138 6.97 -37.87 -14.28
C ILE A 138 7.14 -39.33 -14.68
N GLY A 139 6.33 -39.78 -15.65
CA GLY A 139 6.21 -41.20 -15.98
C GLY A 139 5.67 -41.99 -14.79
N LYS A 140 6.49 -42.90 -14.25
CA LYS A 140 6.14 -43.69 -13.04
C LYS A 140 6.77 -43.15 -11.76
N GLU A 141 7.63 -42.15 -11.87
CA GLU A 141 8.43 -41.64 -10.76
C GLU A 141 7.69 -40.55 -9.99
N TYR A 142 7.51 -40.76 -8.68
CA TYR A 142 6.93 -39.78 -7.77
C TYR A 142 7.98 -38.75 -7.37
N THR A 143 7.85 -37.54 -7.91
CA THR A 143 8.86 -36.50 -7.86
C THR A 143 8.42 -35.38 -6.92
N GLN A 144 9.35 -34.89 -6.10
CA GLN A 144 9.17 -33.70 -5.26
C GLN A 144 10.16 -32.64 -5.71
N GLY A 145 9.65 -31.58 -6.32
CA GLY A 145 10.44 -30.52 -6.95
C GLY A 145 10.33 -29.18 -6.22
N SER A 146 11.35 -28.36 -6.39
CA SER A 146 11.32 -26.93 -6.11
C SER A 146 11.55 -26.18 -7.41
N ILE A 147 10.54 -25.44 -7.87
CA ILE A 147 10.60 -24.61 -9.08
C ILE A 147 10.78 -23.16 -8.64
N GLN A 148 11.95 -22.61 -8.89
CA GLN A 148 12.30 -21.24 -8.49
C GLN A 148 12.14 -20.32 -9.71
N PHE A 149 11.03 -19.60 -9.79
CA PHE A 149 10.75 -18.73 -10.92
C PHE A 149 11.63 -17.48 -10.88
N LYS A 150 12.21 -17.12 -12.02
CA LYS A 150 13.13 -15.99 -12.18
C LYS A 150 12.62 -15.06 -13.26
N SER A 151 13.05 -13.80 -13.22
CA SER A 151 12.75 -12.87 -14.32
C SER A 151 13.40 -13.38 -15.63
N PRO A 152 12.78 -13.15 -16.79
CA PRO A 152 13.40 -13.48 -18.08
C PRO A 152 14.75 -12.78 -18.28
N THR A 153 14.89 -11.55 -17.78
CA THR A 153 16.16 -10.81 -17.82
C THR A 153 17.29 -11.50 -17.08
N ALA A 154 17.00 -12.25 -16.00
CA ALA A 154 17.99 -13.07 -15.30
C ALA A 154 18.48 -14.27 -16.15
N PHE A 155 17.74 -14.63 -17.21
CA PHE A 155 18.08 -15.67 -18.16
C PHE A 155 18.68 -15.11 -19.47
N GLY A 156 18.89 -13.79 -19.54
CA GLY A 156 19.53 -13.11 -20.66
C GLY A 156 18.59 -12.61 -21.76
N PHE A 157 17.27 -12.70 -21.57
CA PHE A 157 16.29 -12.09 -22.48
C PHE A 157 16.33 -10.56 -22.38
N SER A 158 16.12 -9.86 -23.51
CA SER A 158 16.16 -8.39 -23.52
C SER A 158 14.87 -7.76 -22.96
N GLU A 159 14.94 -6.51 -22.51
CA GLU A 159 13.75 -5.77 -22.08
C GLU A 159 12.77 -5.58 -23.25
N GLU A 160 13.29 -5.34 -24.46
CA GLU A 160 12.47 -5.23 -25.67
C GLU A 160 11.73 -6.54 -25.99
N ALA A 161 12.31 -7.70 -25.72
CA ALA A 161 11.63 -8.97 -25.92
C ALA A 161 10.53 -9.22 -24.88
N THR A 162 10.60 -8.61 -23.70
CA THR A 162 9.80 -8.98 -22.52
C THR A 162 8.76 -7.93 -22.11
N HIS A 163 8.81 -6.73 -22.67
CA HIS A 163 7.89 -5.63 -22.32
C HIS A 163 6.46 -5.77 -22.87
N ASP A 164 6.25 -6.53 -23.95
CA ASP A 164 4.96 -6.65 -24.64
C ASP A 164 4.40 -8.08 -24.52
N PRO A 165 3.60 -8.36 -23.46
CA PRO A 165 3.08 -9.70 -23.21
C PRO A 165 2.05 -10.14 -24.26
N SER A 166 1.55 -9.24 -25.11
CA SER A 166 0.68 -9.62 -26.24
C SER A 166 1.42 -10.31 -27.36
N LYS A 167 2.74 -10.12 -27.44
CA LYS A 167 3.60 -10.79 -28.42
C LYS A 167 4.20 -12.07 -27.88
N ALA A 168 4.80 -12.01 -26.69
CA ALA A 168 5.38 -13.19 -26.05
C ALA A 168 5.52 -13.05 -24.53
N VAL A 169 5.43 -14.19 -23.85
CA VAL A 169 5.70 -14.36 -22.42
C VAL A 169 6.78 -15.42 -22.24
N TYR A 170 7.67 -15.21 -21.28
CA TYR A 170 8.76 -16.13 -20.95
C TYR A 170 8.64 -16.57 -19.50
N ILE A 171 8.31 -17.84 -19.28
CA ILE A 171 8.32 -18.44 -17.95
C ILE A 171 9.67 -19.10 -17.74
N CYS A 172 10.50 -18.50 -16.88
CA CYS A 172 11.86 -18.95 -16.61
C CYS A 172 11.97 -19.49 -15.18
N ALA A 173 12.55 -20.67 -15.00
CA ALA A 173 12.76 -21.21 -13.66
C ALA A 173 14.02 -22.06 -13.51
N ARG A 174 14.53 -22.12 -12.28
CA ARG A 174 15.50 -23.11 -11.83
C ARG A 174 14.76 -24.30 -11.24
N ILE A 175 15.19 -25.51 -11.60
CA ILE A 175 14.65 -26.76 -11.08
C ILE A 175 15.60 -27.28 -10.00
N GLY A 176 15.08 -27.50 -8.79
CA GLY A 176 15.86 -28.01 -7.66
C GLY A 176 15.11 -29.04 -6.82
N HIS A 177 15.83 -29.66 -5.89
CA HIS A 177 15.27 -30.64 -4.96
C HIS A 177 14.63 -29.94 -3.76
N GLN A 178 13.43 -30.34 -3.33
CA GLN A 178 12.74 -29.67 -2.20
C GLN A 178 13.61 -29.61 -0.93
N SER A 179 14.11 -30.74 -0.44
CA SER A 179 14.78 -30.83 0.88
C SER A 179 16.31 -30.71 0.84
N LEU A 180 16.93 -30.68 -0.33
CA LEU A 180 18.38 -30.64 -0.49
C LEU A 180 18.75 -29.31 -1.15
N PRO A 181 19.84 -28.65 -0.74
CA PRO A 181 20.29 -27.38 -1.31
C PRO A 181 20.97 -27.59 -2.67
N VAL A 182 20.34 -28.37 -3.55
CA VAL A 182 20.84 -28.75 -4.86
C VAL A 182 19.81 -28.32 -5.91
N ASP A 183 20.29 -27.60 -6.90
CA ASP A 183 19.60 -27.33 -8.13
C ASP A 183 20.17 -28.24 -9.22
N PHE A 184 19.33 -28.71 -10.13
CA PHE A 184 19.73 -29.69 -11.13
C PHE A 184 19.29 -29.34 -12.54
N GLY A 185 18.62 -28.20 -12.75
CA GLY A 185 18.29 -27.77 -14.11
C GLY A 185 17.72 -26.37 -14.27
N TYR A 186 17.43 -26.04 -15.52
CA TYR A 186 16.76 -24.82 -15.97
C TYR A 186 15.58 -25.21 -16.86
N LEU A 187 14.52 -24.41 -16.80
CA LEU A 187 13.43 -24.46 -17.78
C LEU A 187 13.14 -23.06 -18.31
N VAL A 188 12.73 -23.02 -19.58
CA VAL A 188 12.12 -21.85 -20.22
C VAL A 188 10.91 -22.31 -21.02
N HIS A 189 9.75 -21.71 -20.77
CA HIS A 189 8.62 -21.74 -21.69
C HIS A 189 8.49 -20.38 -22.35
N GLN A 190 8.75 -20.30 -23.65
CA GLN A 190 8.36 -19.14 -24.44
C GLN A 190 6.97 -19.39 -25.00
N VAL A 191 5.99 -18.58 -24.62
CA VAL A 191 4.68 -18.55 -25.27
C VAL A 191 4.65 -17.35 -26.19
N ARG A 192 4.54 -17.55 -27.50
CA ARG A 192 4.46 -16.45 -28.47
C ARG A 192 3.16 -16.48 -29.24
N ALA A 193 2.64 -15.30 -29.55
CA ALA A 193 1.46 -15.15 -30.37
C ALA A 193 1.75 -15.62 -31.81
N VAL A 194 0.80 -16.36 -32.37
CA VAL A 194 0.76 -16.75 -33.78
C VAL A 194 -0.66 -16.51 -34.31
N GLU A 195 -0.85 -16.61 -35.63
CA GLU A 195 -2.19 -16.45 -36.20
C GLU A 195 -3.17 -17.48 -35.59
N GLY A 196 -4.27 -16.99 -35.02
CA GLY A 196 -5.31 -17.83 -34.41
C GLY A 196 -5.05 -18.32 -32.98
N GLY A 197 -3.95 -17.91 -32.33
CA GLY A 197 -3.68 -18.27 -30.93
C GLY A 197 -2.22 -18.03 -30.52
N SER A 198 -1.62 -19.02 -29.87
CA SER A 198 -0.21 -18.99 -29.49
C SER A 198 0.42 -20.36 -29.68
N GLU A 199 1.74 -20.39 -29.64
CA GLU A 199 2.51 -21.62 -29.49
C GLU A 199 3.48 -21.49 -28.33
N MET A 200 3.75 -22.61 -27.67
CA MET A 200 4.73 -22.70 -26.60
C MET A 200 5.95 -23.47 -27.06
N ARG A 201 7.12 -22.87 -26.88
CA ARG A 201 8.44 -23.48 -27.06
C ARG A 201 9.06 -23.72 -25.69
N SER A 202 8.93 -24.95 -25.22
CA SER A 202 9.51 -25.39 -23.95
C SER A 202 10.96 -25.83 -24.18
N ARG A 203 11.85 -25.45 -23.26
CA ARG A 203 13.25 -25.88 -23.22
C ARG A 203 13.61 -26.31 -21.81
N PHE A 204 14.23 -27.48 -21.69
CA PHE A 204 14.72 -28.02 -20.43
C PHE A 204 16.19 -28.36 -20.55
N TRP A 205 16.96 -27.97 -19.54
CA TRP A 205 18.38 -28.29 -19.38
C TRP A 205 18.57 -28.92 -18.00
N VAL A 206 18.74 -30.23 -17.94
CA VAL A 206 18.63 -31.00 -16.69
C VAL A 206 19.81 -31.97 -16.52
N GLY A 207 20.41 -32.04 -15.34
CA GLY A 207 21.52 -32.94 -15.05
C GLY A 207 22.88 -32.44 -15.57
N GLY A 208 23.89 -33.32 -15.55
CA GLY A 208 25.24 -33.00 -16.02
C GLY A 208 25.85 -31.72 -15.39
N GLN A 209 26.28 -30.78 -16.23
CA GLN A 209 26.83 -29.48 -15.84
C GLN A 209 25.85 -28.54 -15.11
N TYR A 210 24.55 -28.79 -15.18
CA TYR A 210 23.54 -27.90 -14.57
C TYR A 210 23.28 -28.17 -13.09
N ILE A 211 23.93 -29.20 -12.53
CA ILE A 211 23.82 -29.53 -11.11
C ILE A 211 24.72 -28.60 -10.28
N GLN A 212 24.11 -27.80 -9.40
CA GLN A 212 24.78 -26.77 -8.59
C GLN A 212 24.25 -26.77 -7.14
N LEU A 213 25.10 -26.37 -6.19
CA LEU A 213 24.72 -26.17 -4.79
C LEU A 213 24.17 -24.76 -4.57
N ARG A 214 23.13 -24.60 -3.74
CA ARG A 214 22.48 -23.30 -3.45
C ARG A 214 23.31 -22.36 -2.55
N LYS A 215 24.41 -22.80 -1.93
CA LYS A 215 25.26 -21.98 -1.03
C LYS A 215 26.76 -22.34 -1.10
N GLU A 216 27.61 -21.33 -1.12
CA GLU A 216 29.03 -21.41 -0.75
C GLU A 216 29.16 -21.24 0.79
N GLY A 217 29.35 -22.35 1.52
CA GLY A 217 29.62 -22.29 2.96
C GLY A 217 29.56 -23.65 3.68
N THR A 218 30.66 -23.98 4.38
CA THR A 218 30.94 -25.02 5.41
C THR A 218 30.35 -26.43 5.34
N VAL A 219 29.53 -26.78 4.34
CA VAL A 219 28.99 -28.14 4.11
C VAL A 219 29.54 -28.73 2.80
N ALA A 220 30.68 -28.22 2.32
CA ALA A 220 31.25 -28.58 1.02
C ALA A 220 31.78 -30.03 0.95
N GLU A 221 32.19 -30.64 2.07
CA GLU A 221 32.82 -31.97 2.05
C GLU A 221 31.82 -33.15 1.98
N LEU A 222 30.59 -32.99 2.48
CA LEU A 222 29.57 -34.05 2.45
C LEU A 222 28.82 -34.16 1.10
N GLY A 223 28.84 -33.10 0.28
CA GLY A 223 28.08 -33.02 -0.98
C GLY A 223 28.69 -33.77 -2.16
N SER A 224 30.02 -33.95 -2.20
CA SER A 224 30.73 -34.43 -3.41
C SER A 224 30.40 -35.89 -3.79
N SER A 225 30.18 -36.78 -2.82
CA SER A 225 29.85 -38.19 -3.07
C SER A 225 28.40 -38.40 -3.53
N LEU A 226 27.47 -37.57 -3.02
CA LEU A 226 26.05 -37.57 -3.38
C LEU A 226 25.88 -36.98 -4.80
N MET A 227 26.60 -35.91 -5.11
CA MET A 227 26.64 -35.27 -6.43
C MET A 227 27.10 -36.24 -7.54
N ARG A 228 28.05 -37.15 -7.25
CA ARG A 228 28.52 -38.15 -8.24
C ARG A 228 27.47 -39.23 -8.55
N LYS A 229 26.58 -39.55 -7.60
CA LYS A 229 25.46 -40.48 -7.81
C LYS A 229 24.23 -39.81 -8.46
N MET A 230 24.05 -38.49 -8.28
CA MET A 230 22.94 -37.73 -8.86
C MET A 230 23.19 -37.24 -10.30
N ARG A 231 24.38 -37.50 -10.87
CA ARG A 231 24.73 -37.07 -12.24
C ARG A 231 23.97 -37.80 -13.35
N THR A 232 23.43 -38.98 -13.07
CA THR A 232 22.71 -39.80 -14.05
C THR A 232 21.22 -39.72 -13.80
N LEU A 233 20.49 -39.16 -14.76
CA LEU A 233 19.03 -39.16 -14.76
C LEU A 233 18.49 -40.60 -14.84
N PRO A 234 17.29 -40.88 -14.29
CA PRO A 234 16.63 -42.17 -14.48
C PRO A 234 16.52 -42.54 -15.97
N ALA A 235 16.61 -43.83 -16.30
CA ALA A 235 16.73 -44.30 -17.68
C ALA A 235 15.62 -43.82 -18.64
N ASN A 236 14.40 -43.58 -18.13
CA ASN A 236 13.26 -43.10 -18.91
C ASN A 236 12.88 -41.64 -18.62
N PHE A 237 13.65 -40.92 -17.82
CA PHE A 237 13.30 -39.55 -17.41
C PHE A 237 13.15 -38.60 -18.60
N ALA A 238 14.02 -38.70 -19.61
CA ALA A 238 13.98 -37.84 -20.78
C ALA A 238 12.70 -38.01 -21.64
N PRO A 239 12.35 -39.23 -22.09
CA PRO A 239 11.09 -39.42 -22.82
C PRO A 239 9.86 -39.15 -21.95
N ASP A 240 9.91 -39.48 -20.65
CA ASP A 240 8.80 -39.20 -19.72
C ASP A 240 8.59 -37.68 -19.53
N LEU A 241 9.66 -36.88 -19.45
CA LEU A 241 9.60 -35.42 -19.35
C LEU A 241 9.00 -34.78 -20.62
N VAL A 242 9.47 -35.19 -21.81
CA VAL A 242 8.96 -34.67 -23.09
C VAL A 242 7.47 -35.01 -23.24
N LYS A 243 7.10 -36.24 -22.89
CA LYS A 243 5.70 -36.67 -22.88
C LYS A 243 4.87 -35.84 -21.90
N HIS A 244 5.31 -35.73 -20.64
CA HIS A 244 4.59 -35.02 -19.59
C HIS A 244 4.36 -33.54 -19.94
N CYS A 245 5.38 -32.85 -20.43
CA CYS A 245 5.27 -31.46 -20.87
C CYS A 245 4.34 -31.31 -22.08
N SER A 246 4.39 -32.23 -23.05
CA SER A 246 3.43 -32.17 -24.17
C SER A 246 1.99 -32.38 -23.71
N GLU A 247 1.78 -33.30 -22.76
CA GLU A 247 0.47 -33.67 -22.22
C GLU A 247 -0.17 -32.50 -21.45
N GLU A 248 0.53 -31.93 -20.46
CA GLU A 248 -0.01 -30.86 -19.61
C GLU A 248 -0.33 -29.58 -20.41
N MET A 249 0.56 -29.20 -21.33
CA MET A 249 0.43 -27.94 -22.07
C MET A 249 -0.71 -28.03 -23.09
N THR A 250 -0.83 -29.17 -23.77
CA THR A 250 -1.93 -29.41 -24.71
C THR A 250 -3.25 -29.49 -23.97
N HIS A 251 -3.29 -30.18 -22.82
CA HIS A 251 -4.50 -30.32 -22.02
C HIS A 251 -5.03 -28.96 -21.54
N LEU A 252 -4.17 -28.16 -20.92
CA LEU A 252 -4.57 -26.85 -20.41
C LEU A 252 -5.08 -25.93 -21.52
N ALA A 253 -4.45 -25.93 -22.69
CA ALA A 253 -4.86 -25.10 -23.82
C ALA A 253 -6.32 -25.34 -24.25
N THR A 254 -6.91 -26.51 -23.95
CA THR A 254 -8.30 -26.84 -24.35
C THR A 254 -9.36 -26.04 -23.59
N PHE A 255 -9.08 -25.62 -22.36
CA PHE A 255 -10.04 -24.92 -21.51
C PHE A 255 -9.54 -23.57 -20.99
N LEU A 256 -8.23 -23.29 -21.10
CA LEU A 256 -7.62 -22.06 -20.62
C LEU A 256 -8.34 -20.80 -21.14
N PRO A 257 -8.77 -20.66 -22.41
CA PRO A 257 -9.49 -19.46 -22.85
C PRO A 257 -10.82 -19.24 -22.12
N GLN A 258 -11.57 -20.31 -21.86
CA GLN A 258 -12.86 -20.23 -21.16
C GLN A 258 -12.67 -19.94 -19.66
N LEU A 259 -11.68 -20.59 -19.05
CA LEU A 259 -11.31 -20.36 -17.66
C LEU A 259 -10.78 -18.93 -17.48
N TYR A 260 -9.86 -18.49 -18.34
CA TYR A 260 -9.34 -17.13 -18.35
C TYR A 260 -10.46 -16.12 -18.52
N ALA A 261 -11.37 -16.34 -19.48
CA ALA A 261 -12.54 -15.49 -19.67
C ALA A 261 -13.42 -15.44 -18.41
N GLN A 262 -13.62 -16.54 -17.66
CA GLN A 262 -14.37 -16.51 -16.40
C GLN A 262 -13.77 -15.53 -15.36
N TYR A 263 -12.45 -15.32 -15.38
CA TYR A 263 -11.75 -14.36 -14.51
C TYR A 263 -11.48 -13.00 -15.17
N HIS A 264 -11.74 -12.87 -16.47
CA HIS A 264 -11.45 -11.70 -17.30
C HIS A 264 -12.63 -11.31 -18.22
N VAL A 265 -13.87 -11.67 -17.85
CA VAL A 265 -15.07 -11.27 -18.57
C VAL A 265 -15.05 -9.75 -18.68
N GLY A 266 -15.35 -9.25 -19.88
CA GLY A 266 -15.51 -7.82 -20.16
C GLY A 266 -16.22 -7.13 -19.00
N ILE A 267 -15.62 -6.04 -18.55
CA ILE A 267 -15.88 -5.30 -17.32
C ILE A 267 -17.23 -4.58 -17.43
N GLU A 268 -18.33 -5.30 -17.67
CA GLU A 268 -19.67 -4.72 -17.73
C GLU A 268 -20.16 -4.35 -16.33
N THR A 269 -19.81 -5.17 -15.33
CA THR A 269 -20.19 -5.00 -13.93
C THR A 269 -19.00 -5.26 -13.01
N LEU A 270 -18.86 -4.44 -11.96
CA LEU A 270 -17.81 -4.60 -10.96
C LEU A 270 -18.20 -5.69 -9.97
N HIS A 271 -17.38 -6.74 -9.85
CA HIS A 271 -17.58 -7.81 -8.88
C HIS A 271 -16.40 -7.88 -7.90
N VAL A 272 -16.70 -7.82 -6.61
CA VAL A 272 -15.72 -7.86 -5.50
C VAL A 272 -16.26 -8.75 -4.37
N GLU A 273 -15.39 -9.24 -3.47
CA GLU A 273 -15.77 -9.96 -2.25
C GLU A 273 -16.44 -9.02 -1.22
N GLY A 274 -15.97 -7.78 -1.21
CA GLY A 274 -16.59 -6.65 -0.56
C GLY A 274 -17.98 -6.33 -1.11
N ARG A 275 -18.39 -5.08 -0.92
CA ARG A 275 -19.68 -4.60 -1.39
C ARG A 275 -19.48 -3.52 -2.44
N VAL A 276 -20.18 -3.65 -3.57
CA VAL A 276 -20.35 -2.58 -4.55
C VAL A 276 -21.69 -1.92 -4.29
N ILE A 277 -21.72 -0.58 -4.29
CA ILE A 277 -22.92 0.23 -4.06
C ILE A 277 -22.99 1.24 -5.20
N GLU A 278 -24.01 1.11 -6.03
CA GLU A 278 -24.26 1.99 -7.17
C GLU A 278 -25.22 3.12 -6.79
N ARG A 279 -25.24 4.22 -7.56
CA ARG A 279 -26.18 5.34 -7.33
C ARG A 279 -27.66 4.93 -7.29
N SER A 280 -28.02 3.84 -7.95
CA SER A 280 -29.39 3.31 -7.94
C SER A 280 -29.77 2.59 -6.65
N ASP A 281 -28.79 2.23 -5.82
CA ASP A 281 -29.03 1.51 -4.58
C ASP A 281 -29.62 2.43 -3.51
N ARG A 282 -30.59 1.89 -2.75
CA ARG A 282 -31.37 2.67 -1.78
C ARG A 282 -30.52 3.30 -0.68
N ASP A 283 -29.38 2.71 -0.33
CA ASP A 283 -28.49 3.16 0.73
C ASP A 283 -27.23 3.86 0.21
N PHE A 284 -27.15 4.16 -1.09
CA PHE A 284 -26.03 4.90 -1.67
C PHE A 284 -25.83 6.26 -0.98
N GLU A 285 -26.88 7.08 -0.90
CA GLU A 285 -26.80 8.42 -0.29
C GLU A 285 -26.42 8.35 1.18
N ALA A 286 -27.00 7.41 1.94
CA ALA A 286 -26.68 7.22 3.35
C ALA A 286 -25.21 6.80 3.54
N THR A 287 -24.68 5.95 2.66
CA THR A 287 -23.27 5.53 2.68
C THR A 287 -22.33 6.67 2.31
N ALA A 288 -22.61 7.38 1.21
CA ALA A 288 -21.81 8.51 0.74
C ALA A 288 -21.74 9.63 1.79
N MET A 289 -22.88 10.07 2.30
CA MET A 289 -22.96 11.15 3.31
C MET A 289 -22.51 10.69 4.70
N GLY A 290 -22.68 9.40 5.02
CA GLY A 290 -22.16 8.78 6.23
C GLY A 290 -20.63 8.80 6.31
N SER A 291 -19.95 8.81 5.16
CA SER A 291 -18.49 8.88 5.08
C SER A 291 -17.90 10.24 5.48
N LEU A 292 -18.72 11.27 5.70
CA LEU A 292 -18.23 12.62 5.99
C LEU A 292 -18.08 12.86 7.50
N PHE A 293 -16.90 13.28 7.94
CA PHE A 293 -16.78 13.91 9.26
C PHE A 293 -17.39 15.32 9.26
N ASN A 294 -17.00 16.14 8.27
CA ASN A 294 -17.61 17.45 8.03
C ASN A 294 -18.96 17.28 7.33
N LYS A 295 -20.07 17.55 8.03
CA LYS A 295 -21.44 17.29 7.52
C LYS A 295 -21.93 18.28 6.44
N ILE A 296 -21.06 19.15 5.92
CA ILE A 296 -21.36 19.94 4.72
C ILE A 296 -21.46 19.00 3.53
N ASP A 297 -22.59 19.06 2.81
CA ASP A 297 -22.72 18.36 1.54
C ASP A 297 -21.88 19.07 0.45
N PRO A 298 -20.86 18.40 -0.12
CA PRO A 298 -20.04 19.01 -1.17
C PRO A 298 -20.75 19.10 -2.53
N GLY A 299 -21.99 18.58 -2.65
CA GLY A 299 -22.77 18.58 -3.90
C GLY A 299 -22.21 17.65 -4.98
N ARG A 300 -21.26 16.77 -4.62
CA ARG A 300 -20.61 15.80 -5.52
C ARG A 300 -20.85 14.38 -5.02
N ARG A 301 -20.99 13.43 -5.94
CA ARG A 301 -21.16 12.01 -5.62
C ARG A 301 -20.26 11.12 -6.49
N PRO A 302 -19.66 10.06 -5.94
CA PRO A 302 -19.06 9.03 -6.80
C PRO A 302 -20.14 8.38 -7.69
N ALA A 303 -19.75 7.76 -8.79
CA ALA A 303 -20.63 6.87 -9.55
C ALA A 303 -20.90 5.57 -8.77
N THR A 304 -19.86 5.06 -8.10
CA THR A 304 -19.89 3.77 -7.41
C THR A 304 -19.07 3.86 -6.12
N ILE A 305 -19.52 3.18 -5.07
CA ILE A 305 -18.78 3.01 -3.81
C ILE A 305 -18.41 1.54 -3.67
N VAL A 306 -17.15 1.27 -3.34
CA VAL A 306 -16.62 -0.08 -3.11
C VAL A 306 -16.16 -0.18 -1.67
N GLU A 307 -16.85 -1.00 -0.87
CA GLU A 307 -16.39 -1.39 0.46
C GLU A 307 -15.47 -2.59 0.34
N ALA A 308 -14.18 -2.32 0.08
CA ALA A 308 -13.18 -3.35 -0.15
C ALA A 308 -12.91 -4.15 1.14
N LYS A 309 -12.86 -5.48 1.02
CA LYS A 309 -12.50 -6.41 2.10
C LYS A 309 -11.14 -7.06 1.90
N SER A 310 -10.65 -7.11 0.67
CA SER A 310 -9.39 -7.76 0.32
C SER A 310 -8.57 -6.91 -0.64
N VAL A 311 -7.25 -7.19 -0.74
CA VAL A 311 -6.38 -6.57 -1.74
C VAL A 311 -6.89 -6.87 -3.16
N ARG A 312 -7.47 -8.06 -3.38
CA ARG A 312 -8.07 -8.45 -4.65
C ARG A 312 -9.24 -7.54 -5.05
N ASP A 313 -10.07 -7.11 -4.10
CA ASP A 313 -11.16 -6.16 -4.38
C ASP A 313 -10.60 -4.85 -4.93
N ILE A 314 -9.50 -4.35 -4.36
CA ILE A 314 -8.84 -3.11 -4.79
C ILE A 314 -8.28 -3.29 -6.20
N VAL A 315 -7.51 -4.36 -6.44
CA VAL A 315 -6.95 -4.67 -7.77
C VAL A 315 -8.05 -4.76 -8.82
N THR A 316 -9.15 -5.46 -8.51
CA THR A 316 -10.30 -5.61 -9.42
C THR A 316 -10.97 -4.27 -9.68
N THR A 317 -11.12 -3.44 -8.65
CA THR A 317 -11.69 -2.09 -8.77
C THR A 317 -10.83 -1.17 -9.63
N LEU A 318 -9.51 -1.18 -9.48
CA LEU A 318 -8.60 -0.34 -10.29
C LEU A 318 -8.59 -0.78 -11.76
N LYS A 319 -8.58 -2.10 -12.02
CA LYS A 319 -8.72 -2.65 -13.37
C LYS A 319 -10.05 -2.24 -14.00
N TYR A 320 -11.15 -2.32 -13.23
CA TYR A 320 -12.46 -1.86 -13.67
C TYR A 320 -12.47 -0.36 -13.99
N ALA A 321 -11.91 0.46 -13.10
CA ALA A 321 -11.83 1.90 -13.27
C ALA A 321 -11.08 2.28 -14.55
N LYS A 322 -9.90 1.67 -14.78
CA LYS A 322 -9.08 1.87 -15.98
C LYS A 322 -9.84 1.50 -17.26
N ALA A 323 -10.50 0.36 -17.29
CA ALA A 323 -11.28 -0.08 -18.45
C ALA A 323 -12.51 0.79 -18.74
N ARG A 324 -13.07 1.44 -17.72
CA ARG A 324 -14.23 2.36 -17.85
C ARG A 324 -13.86 3.83 -17.97
N GLY A 325 -12.56 4.16 -17.97
CA GLY A 325 -12.09 5.54 -17.94
C GLY A 325 -12.57 6.31 -16.70
N LYS A 326 -12.84 5.61 -15.59
CA LYS A 326 -13.26 6.21 -14.32
C LYS A 326 -12.04 6.52 -13.46
N LYS A 327 -12.11 7.64 -12.74
CA LYS A 327 -11.14 7.96 -11.70
C LYS A 327 -11.52 7.35 -10.36
N VAL A 328 -10.56 7.26 -9.45
CA VAL A 328 -10.68 6.62 -8.14
C VAL A 328 -10.34 7.60 -7.03
N THR A 329 -11.09 7.50 -5.95
CA THR A 329 -10.79 8.09 -4.64
C THR A 329 -10.74 7.02 -3.56
N VAL A 330 -10.04 7.30 -2.46
CA VAL A 330 -9.91 6.39 -1.32
C VAL A 330 -10.40 7.09 -0.06
N CYS A 331 -11.19 6.38 0.75
CA CYS A 331 -11.69 6.86 2.03
C CYS A 331 -11.33 5.86 3.14
N SER A 332 -10.50 6.30 4.09
CA SER A 332 -10.32 5.60 5.37
C SER A 332 -11.41 6.01 6.35
N GLY A 333 -11.15 7.04 7.18
CA GLY A 333 -12.05 7.47 8.25
C GLY A 333 -12.94 8.67 7.91
N GLY A 334 -12.88 9.22 6.69
CA GLY A 334 -13.78 10.31 6.30
C GLY A 334 -13.49 11.70 6.89
N HIS A 335 -12.37 11.85 7.60
CA HIS A 335 -11.96 13.05 8.32
C HIS A 335 -11.41 14.20 7.44
N SER A 336 -11.67 14.18 6.14
CA SER A 336 -11.32 15.30 5.25
C SER A 336 -12.30 16.46 5.44
N TRP A 337 -11.80 17.64 5.78
CA TRP A 337 -12.63 18.85 5.92
C TRP A 337 -13.29 19.29 4.62
N SER A 338 -12.62 19.07 3.49
CA SER A 338 -13.04 19.41 2.13
C SER A 338 -13.79 18.30 1.39
N ALA A 339 -13.96 17.14 2.04
CA ALA A 339 -14.51 15.93 1.43
C ALA A 339 -13.73 15.47 0.16
N ASN A 340 -12.39 15.46 0.22
CA ASN A 340 -11.52 15.04 -0.90
C ASN A 340 -11.91 13.68 -1.50
N HIS A 341 -12.44 12.75 -0.69
CA HIS A 341 -12.82 11.42 -1.13
C HIS A 341 -14.14 11.36 -1.91
N LEU A 342 -15.00 12.39 -1.84
CA LEU A 342 -16.23 12.49 -2.63
C LEU A 342 -15.98 13.32 -3.90
N ARG A 343 -15.78 12.62 -5.01
CA ARG A 343 -15.56 13.21 -6.34
C ARG A 343 -16.68 12.80 -7.28
N GLU A 344 -17.00 13.69 -8.20
CA GLU A 344 -18.08 13.44 -9.16
C GLU A 344 -17.67 12.35 -10.14
N ASP A 345 -18.59 11.43 -10.42
CA ASP A 345 -18.43 10.37 -11.42
C ASP A 345 -17.18 9.48 -11.23
N SER A 346 -16.70 9.36 -9.99
CA SER A 346 -15.56 8.52 -9.61
C SER A 346 -15.99 7.20 -8.97
N ILE A 347 -15.04 6.28 -8.76
CA ILE A 347 -15.23 5.13 -7.88
C ILE A 347 -14.57 5.44 -6.54
N MET A 348 -15.34 5.40 -5.45
CA MET A 348 -14.82 5.61 -4.10
C MET A 348 -14.54 4.27 -3.42
N ILE A 349 -13.28 4.01 -3.08
CA ILE A 349 -12.87 2.81 -2.33
C ILE A 349 -12.86 3.12 -0.83
N MET A 350 -13.72 2.45 -0.07
CA MET A 350 -13.78 2.54 1.40
C MET A 350 -12.90 1.48 2.05
N MET A 351 -11.96 1.92 2.88
CA MET A 351 -10.93 1.07 3.51
C MET A 351 -11.28 0.60 4.91
N LYS A 352 -12.55 0.69 5.32
CA LYS A 352 -13.00 0.42 6.70
C LYS A 352 -12.69 -1.00 7.20
N HIS A 353 -12.53 -1.97 6.30
CA HIS A 353 -12.17 -3.36 6.64
C HIS A 353 -10.65 -3.61 6.73
N PHE A 354 -9.83 -2.65 6.29
CA PHE A 354 -8.38 -2.67 6.50
C PHE A 354 -8.04 -1.98 7.83
N ASN A 355 -8.59 -2.51 8.92
CA ASN A 355 -8.54 -1.93 10.26
C ASN A 355 -7.83 -2.81 11.29
N SER A 356 -7.03 -3.79 10.83
CA SER A 356 -6.17 -4.62 11.67
C SER A 356 -4.80 -3.98 11.88
N TYR A 357 -4.14 -4.36 12.98
CA TYR A 357 -2.77 -3.97 13.28
C TYR A 357 -2.06 -5.08 14.07
N GLU A 358 -0.74 -5.10 13.98
CA GLU A 358 0.15 -5.98 14.74
C GLU A 358 1.27 -5.15 15.37
N ILE A 359 1.61 -5.43 16.63
CA ILE A 359 2.62 -4.69 17.38
C ILE A 359 3.77 -5.63 17.71
N ASN A 360 4.99 -5.26 17.33
CA ASN A 360 6.22 -5.93 17.71
C ASN A 360 6.99 -5.03 18.69
N ALA A 361 6.76 -5.25 19.99
CA ALA A 361 7.39 -4.47 21.04
C ALA A 361 8.92 -4.64 21.09
N GLN A 362 9.43 -5.81 20.72
CA GLN A 362 10.88 -6.08 20.71
C GLN A 362 11.58 -5.31 19.59
N ALA A 363 10.97 -5.27 18.41
CA ALA A 363 11.48 -4.53 17.25
C ALA A 363 11.15 -3.03 17.30
N MET A 364 10.29 -2.60 18.23
CA MET A 364 9.74 -1.23 18.29
C MET A 364 9.05 -0.85 16.97
N THR A 365 8.27 -1.77 16.41
CA THR A 365 7.52 -1.56 15.17
C THR A 365 6.06 -1.99 15.29
N ALA A 366 5.22 -1.46 14.41
CA ALA A 366 3.87 -1.96 14.20
C ALA A 366 3.54 -2.03 12.71
N THR A 367 2.69 -2.96 12.32
CA THR A 367 1.97 -2.90 11.05
C THR A 367 0.53 -2.48 11.31
N ALA A 368 -0.05 -1.65 10.44
CA ALA A 368 -1.43 -1.20 10.62
C ALA A 368 -2.10 -0.87 9.29
N GLY A 369 -3.34 -1.32 9.11
CA GLY A 369 -4.13 -0.97 7.93
C GLY A 369 -4.59 0.50 7.95
N PRO A 370 -4.84 1.11 6.78
CA PRO A 370 -5.24 2.51 6.64
C PRO A 370 -6.56 2.88 7.35
N GLY A 371 -7.41 1.90 7.67
CA GLY A 371 -8.67 2.07 8.39
C GLY A 371 -8.52 2.04 9.91
N VAL A 372 -7.33 1.77 10.46
CA VAL A 372 -7.07 1.79 11.90
C VAL A 372 -7.22 3.22 12.43
N GLY A 373 -8.07 3.41 13.44
CA GLY A 373 -8.18 4.69 14.16
C GLY A 373 -6.92 4.99 14.97
N GLY A 374 -6.30 6.15 14.77
CA GLY A 374 -5.07 6.56 15.48
C GLY A 374 -5.25 6.55 17.00
N SER A 375 -6.42 6.97 17.48
CA SER A 375 -6.76 6.92 18.91
C SER A 375 -6.86 5.52 19.48
N HIS A 376 -7.31 4.56 18.68
CA HIS A 376 -7.35 3.17 19.10
C HIS A 376 -5.95 2.57 19.17
N LEU A 377 -5.15 2.77 18.11
CA LEU A 377 -3.77 2.30 18.06
C LEU A 377 -2.93 2.86 19.22
N LEU A 378 -2.99 4.17 19.46
CA LEU A 378 -2.24 4.80 20.54
C LEU A 378 -2.65 4.27 21.92
N SER A 379 -3.95 4.10 22.16
CA SER A 379 -4.42 3.54 23.43
C SER A 379 -3.93 2.11 23.67
N GLU A 380 -3.75 1.30 22.64
CA GLU A 380 -3.13 -0.03 22.79
C GLU A 380 -1.62 0.02 23.00
N LEU A 381 -0.92 0.89 22.29
CA LEU A 381 0.51 1.11 22.50
C LEU A 381 0.80 1.54 23.95
N TYR A 382 -0.05 2.39 24.53
CA TYR A 382 0.05 2.81 25.93
C TYR A 382 0.01 1.64 26.91
N LYS A 383 -0.78 0.59 26.65
CA LYS A 383 -0.83 -0.61 27.51
C LYS A 383 0.49 -1.38 27.49
N GLN A 384 1.23 -1.29 26.38
CA GLN A 384 2.53 -1.93 26.17
C GLN A 384 3.73 -1.03 26.46
N LYS A 385 3.50 0.19 27.00
CA LYS A 385 4.54 1.21 27.24
C LYS A 385 5.26 1.66 25.96
N LEU A 386 4.52 1.66 24.86
CA LEU A 386 4.93 2.16 23.55
C LEU A 386 4.15 3.43 23.19
N PHE A 387 4.65 4.15 22.20
CA PHE A 387 4.07 5.40 21.71
C PHE A 387 4.20 5.51 20.18
N PHE A 388 3.23 6.19 19.58
CA PHE A 388 3.25 6.63 18.19
C PHE A 388 2.60 8.02 18.13
N PRO A 389 3.13 8.99 17.35
CA PRO A 389 2.54 10.32 17.22
C PRO A 389 1.22 10.25 16.44
N ALA A 390 0.15 9.78 17.08
CA ALA A 390 -1.20 9.75 16.50
C ALA A 390 -1.87 11.13 16.64
N GLY A 391 -2.81 11.42 15.73
CA GLY A 391 -3.57 12.67 15.74
C GLY A 391 -4.48 12.83 16.96
N HIS A 392 -4.84 14.08 17.25
CA HIS A 392 -5.48 14.47 18.52
C HIS A 392 -6.96 14.11 18.63
N CYS A 393 -7.65 13.93 17.50
CA CYS A 393 -9.09 13.65 17.45
C CYS A 393 -9.39 12.14 17.42
N LYS A 394 -10.48 11.74 18.09
CA LYS A 394 -11.06 10.40 17.89
C LYS A 394 -11.65 10.30 16.47
N GLY A 395 -11.65 9.10 15.92
CA GLY A 395 -12.21 8.82 14.58
C GLY A 395 -11.24 9.01 13.40
N VAL A 396 -10.14 9.74 13.61
CA VAL A 396 -9.11 9.91 12.57
C VAL A 396 -8.39 8.58 12.32
N CYS A 397 -8.57 8.03 11.12
CA CYS A 397 -7.84 6.84 10.69
C CYS A 397 -6.44 7.18 10.15
N ILE A 398 -5.48 6.28 10.34
CA ILE A 398 -4.07 6.52 10.01
C ILE A 398 -3.80 6.69 8.50
N GLY A 399 -4.67 6.20 7.61
CA GLY A 399 -4.46 6.26 6.17
C GLY A 399 -4.25 7.67 5.63
N GLY A 400 -5.31 8.48 5.59
CA GLY A 400 -5.21 9.88 5.16
C GLY A 400 -4.26 10.70 6.06
N TYR A 401 -4.26 10.41 7.37
CA TYR A 401 -3.41 11.10 8.36
C TYR A 401 -1.91 10.98 8.05
N LEU A 402 -1.41 9.78 7.78
CA LEU A 402 0.01 9.56 7.49
C LEU A 402 0.37 9.99 6.06
N LEU A 403 -0.57 9.91 5.12
CA LEU A 403 -0.31 10.33 3.75
C LEU A 403 -0.02 11.83 3.64
N GLN A 404 -0.59 12.65 4.52
CA GLN A 404 -0.51 14.11 4.46
C GLN A 404 0.45 14.75 5.47
N GLY A 405 1.31 13.95 6.11
CA GLY A 405 2.17 14.40 7.22
C GLY A 405 1.75 13.73 8.52
N GLY A 406 0.76 14.30 9.19
CA GLY A 406 0.21 13.75 10.41
C GLY A 406 0.73 14.48 11.65
N TYR A 407 0.00 15.53 12.00
CA TYR A 407 0.26 16.34 13.18
C TYR A 407 -0.24 15.60 14.43
N GLY A 408 0.69 15.13 15.27
CA GLY A 408 0.39 14.27 16.42
C GLY A 408 1.05 14.74 17.70
N TRP A 409 0.61 14.19 18.83
CA TRP A 409 1.20 14.55 20.12
C TRP A 409 2.69 14.25 20.20
N ASN A 410 3.42 15.07 20.95
CA ASN A 410 4.87 14.94 21.15
C ASN A 410 5.68 15.05 19.84
N GLY A 411 5.12 15.70 18.82
CA GLY A 411 5.74 15.85 17.50
C GLY A 411 7.07 16.62 17.53
N ARG A 412 7.27 17.55 18.49
CA ARG A 412 8.56 18.24 18.66
C ARG A 412 9.73 17.33 19.04
N LYS A 413 9.46 16.14 19.61
CA LYS A 413 10.47 15.10 19.89
C LYS A 413 10.46 13.94 18.90
N THR A 414 9.31 13.66 18.29
CA THR A 414 9.11 12.48 17.44
C THR A 414 9.07 12.77 15.94
N GLY A 415 9.05 14.04 15.55
CA GLY A 415 8.84 14.49 14.18
C GLY A 415 7.35 14.47 13.78
N ILE A 416 7.08 14.88 12.55
CA ILE A 416 5.75 14.70 11.95
C ILE A 416 5.49 13.19 11.75
N ALA A 417 4.26 12.71 11.92
CA ALA A 417 4.01 11.27 12.06
C ALA A 417 4.43 10.43 10.85
N CYS A 418 4.36 10.98 9.63
CA CYS A 418 4.79 10.29 8.42
C CYS A 418 6.29 9.98 8.40
N GLU A 419 7.13 10.68 9.17
CA GLU A 419 8.55 10.32 9.35
C GLU A 419 8.72 8.96 10.03
N SER A 420 7.73 8.56 10.83
CA SER A 420 7.71 7.26 11.50
C SER A 420 7.15 6.15 10.63
N VAL A 421 6.77 6.42 9.37
CA VAL A 421 6.45 5.38 8.39
C VAL A 421 7.77 4.86 7.82
N ILE A 422 8.04 3.57 8.00
CA ILE A 422 9.27 2.89 7.54
C ILE A 422 9.04 2.03 6.29
N GLY A 423 7.78 1.85 5.88
CA GLY A 423 7.38 1.20 4.65
C GLY A 423 5.87 1.17 4.48
N ILE A 424 5.39 0.84 3.29
CA ILE A 424 3.98 0.65 2.97
C ILE A 424 3.80 -0.57 2.08
N ASP A 425 2.69 -1.28 2.24
CA ASP A 425 2.19 -2.19 1.22
C ASP A 425 1.02 -1.50 0.53
N MET A 426 1.00 -1.50 -0.80
CA MET A 426 0.05 -0.74 -1.59
C MET A 426 -0.32 -1.42 -2.90
N VAL A 427 -1.45 -1.02 -3.47
CA VAL A 427 -1.83 -1.35 -4.85
C VAL A 427 -1.58 -0.13 -5.74
N THR A 428 -0.80 -0.32 -6.81
CA THR A 428 -0.47 0.74 -7.80
C THR A 428 -1.62 1.00 -8.76
N ALA A 429 -1.49 2.04 -9.60
CA ALA A 429 -2.49 2.35 -10.62
C ALA A 429 -2.69 1.22 -11.65
N ASP A 430 -1.65 0.42 -11.91
CA ASP A 430 -1.73 -0.74 -12.80
C ASP A 430 -2.30 -2.00 -12.13
N GLY A 431 -2.66 -1.91 -10.84
CA GLY A 431 -3.25 -3.01 -10.08
C GLY A 431 -2.22 -3.98 -9.51
N GLU A 432 -0.96 -3.56 -9.38
CA GLU A 432 0.10 -4.38 -8.78
C GLU A 432 0.12 -4.20 -7.27
N TYR A 433 0.17 -5.30 -6.51
CA TYR A 433 0.41 -5.27 -5.08
C TYR A 433 1.92 -5.27 -4.82
N ILE A 434 2.43 -4.20 -4.20
CA ILE A 434 3.86 -3.99 -4.00
C ILE A 434 4.16 -3.57 -2.56
N HIS A 435 5.42 -3.78 -2.17
CA HIS A 435 6.02 -3.14 -1.00
C HIS A 435 6.82 -1.91 -1.45
N ALA A 436 6.73 -0.82 -0.69
CA ALA A 436 7.53 0.37 -0.89
C ALA A 436 8.21 0.80 0.41
N SER A 437 9.52 0.98 0.34
CA SER A 437 10.42 1.34 1.45
C SER A 437 11.54 2.25 0.94
N ALA A 438 12.54 2.54 1.78
CA ALA A 438 13.71 3.30 1.36
C ALA A 438 14.55 2.58 0.28
N THR A 439 14.45 1.25 0.16
CA THR A 439 15.30 0.44 -0.74
C THR A 439 14.52 -0.24 -1.87
N GLU A 440 13.20 -0.14 -1.88
CA GLU A 440 12.31 -0.77 -2.86
C GLU A 440 11.16 0.19 -3.18
N ASN A 441 10.88 0.47 -4.46
CA ASN A 441 9.84 1.45 -4.86
C ASN A 441 9.95 2.79 -4.09
N ALA A 442 11.19 3.26 -3.92
CA ALA A 442 11.53 4.37 -3.03
C ALA A 442 10.85 5.69 -3.42
N ASP A 443 10.52 5.87 -4.69
CA ASP A 443 9.75 6.99 -5.21
C ASP A 443 8.31 7.02 -4.68
N LEU A 444 7.65 5.85 -4.59
CA LEU A 444 6.31 5.71 -4.02
C LEU A 444 6.31 5.85 -2.49
N TYR A 445 7.31 5.27 -1.83
CA TYR A 445 7.53 5.45 -0.39
C TYR A 445 7.82 6.91 -0.02
N TRP A 446 8.61 7.61 -0.83
CA TRP A 446 8.88 9.04 -0.69
C TRP A 446 7.60 9.86 -0.88
N SER A 447 6.81 9.55 -1.92
CA SER A 447 5.56 10.25 -2.24
C SER A 447 4.49 10.05 -1.16
N ALA A 448 4.36 8.84 -0.62
CA ALA A 448 3.36 8.53 0.39
C ALA A 448 3.51 9.38 1.67
N ARG A 449 4.73 9.79 2.02
CA ARG A 449 5.00 10.59 3.22
C ARG A 449 4.87 12.08 2.93
N GLY A 450 3.65 12.54 2.61
CA GLY A 450 3.33 13.96 2.44
C GLY A 450 2.40 14.34 1.28
N SER A 451 2.05 13.42 0.36
CA SER A 451 1.16 13.73 -0.77
C SER A 451 -0.32 13.93 -0.38
N GLY A 452 -0.75 13.44 0.78
CA GLY A 452 -2.13 13.48 1.25
C GLY A 452 -3.13 12.92 0.25
N GLY A 453 -4.23 13.63 0.03
CA GLY A 453 -5.26 13.27 -0.96
C GLY A 453 -4.76 13.22 -2.42
N GLY A 454 -3.56 13.74 -2.70
CA GLY A 454 -2.90 13.64 -3.99
C GLY A 454 -1.99 12.43 -4.15
N PHE A 455 -2.04 11.44 -3.26
CA PHE A 455 -1.33 10.18 -3.46
C PHE A 455 -2.00 9.32 -4.56
N PHE A 456 -1.20 8.63 -5.37
CA PHE A 456 -1.62 7.94 -6.59
C PHE A 456 -1.49 6.42 -6.48
N GLY A 457 -2.07 5.88 -5.41
CA GLY A 457 -2.14 4.45 -5.12
C GLY A 457 -3.03 4.18 -3.90
N VAL A 458 -3.34 2.90 -3.65
CA VAL A 458 -4.14 2.50 -2.49
C VAL A 458 -3.24 1.80 -1.47
N VAL A 459 -2.86 2.51 -0.41
CA VAL A 459 -2.12 1.88 0.71
C VAL A 459 -3.04 0.93 1.46
N VAL A 460 -2.60 -0.31 1.67
CA VAL A 460 -3.35 -1.33 2.41
C VAL A 460 -2.71 -1.66 3.76
N ARG A 461 -1.42 -1.36 3.94
CA ARG A 461 -0.70 -1.52 5.20
C ARG A 461 0.40 -0.47 5.34
N PHE A 462 0.51 0.13 6.52
CA PHE A 462 1.66 0.92 6.93
C PHE A 462 2.55 0.09 7.83
N HIS A 463 3.86 0.23 7.66
CA HIS A 463 4.89 -0.25 8.57
C HIS A 463 5.41 0.96 9.35
N LEU A 464 5.31 0.90 10.67
CA LEU A 464 5.48 2.04 11.57
C LEU A 464 6.63 1.79 12.54
N LYS A 465 7.47 2.79 12.73
CA LYS A 465 8.39 2.91 13.85
C LYS A 465 7.62 3.35 15.10
N LEU A 466 7.89 2.70 16.22
CA LEU A 466 7.34 3.03 17.53
C LEU A 466 8.41 3.66 18.43
N PHE A 467 7.95 4.36 19.46
CA PHE A 467 8.78 4.98 20.49
C PHE A 467 8.46 4.38 21.85
N ALA A 468 9.39 4.51 22.80
CA ALA A 468 9.07 4.22 24.19
C ALA A 468 8.06 5.26 24.69
N LEU A 469 7.11 4.83 25.53
CA LEU A 469 6.19 5.76 26.17
C LEU A 469 6.96 6.68 27.13
N PRO A 470 6.86 8.03 26.99
CA PRO A 470 7.53 8.96 27.89
C PRO A 470 7.19 8.68 29.35
N LYS A 471 8.22 8.60 30.20
CA LYS A 471 8.07 8.19 31.60
C LYS A 471 7.29 9.21 32.42
N TYR A 472 7.43 10.49 32.09
CA TYR A 472 6.81 11.59 32.81
C TYR A 472 5.84 12.30 31.86
N GLN A 473 4.56 12.22 32.19
CA GLN A 473 3.49 12.82 31.39
C GLN A 473 2.61 13.67 32.30
N ALA A 474 2.21 14.84 31.82
CA ALA A 474 1.24 15.71 32.49
C ALA A 474 0.59 16.67 31.50
N MET A 475 -0.37 17.44 31.99
CA MET A 475 -0.95 18.58 31.30
C MET A 475 -1.06 19.74 32.28
N ILE A 476 -0.78 20.95 31.79
CA ILE A 476 -1.05 22.20 32.51
C ILE A 476 -1.89 23.08 31.59
N ALA A 477 -2.96 23.66 32.12
CA ALA A 477 -3.83 24.58 31.39
C ALA A 477 -4.07 25.87 32.20
N HIS A 478 -3.95 27.02 31.52
CA HIS A 478 -4.26 28.34 32.05
C HIS A 478 -5.33 29.01 31.20
N GLN A 479 -6.31 29.63 31.86
CA GLN A 479 -7.51 30.20 31.23
C GLN A 479 -7.49 31.72 31.36
N PHE A 480 -7.58 32.43 30.25
CA PHE A 480 -7.47 33.89 30.18
C PHE A 480 -8.74 34.50 29.59
N SER A 481 -9.23 35.58 30.20
CA SER A 481 -10.27 36.41 29.57
C SER A 481 -9.71 37.05 28.29
N ILE A 482 -10.57 37.21 27.26
CA ILE A 482 -10.17 37.82 25.99
C ILE A 482 -9.59 39.24 26.13
N LYS A 483 -9.86 39.94 27.24
CA LYS A 483 -9.25 41.25 27.55
C LYS A 483 -7.71 41.20 27.66
N HIS A 484 -7.15 40.01 27.86
CA HIS A 484 -5.70 39.76 27.93
C HIS A 484 -5.13 39.23 26.61
N LEU A 485 -5.85 39.35 25.49
CA LEU A 485 -5.41 38.83 24.19
C LEU A 485 -3.98 39.26 23.86
N GLU A 486 -3.69 40.56 23.88
CA GLU A 486 -2.36 41.07 23.54
C GLU A 486 -1.29 40.48 24.47
N ASP A 487 -1.55 40.47 25.78
CA ASP A 487 -0.61 39.93 26.78
C ASP A 487 -0.27 38.45 26.53
N VAL A 488 -1.28 37.65 26.21
CA VAL A 488 -1.15 36.20 26.04
C VAL A 488 -0.42 35.87 24.75
N PHE A 489 -0.78 36.52 23.63
CA PHE A 489 -0.13 36.28 22.34
C PHE A 489 1.27 36.88 22.28
N ASN A 490 1.53 38.05 22.90
CA ASN A 490 2.89 38.57 23.06
C ASN A 490 3.78 37.57 23.78
N TRP A 491 3.31 37.06 24.94
CA TRP A 491 4.07 36.06 25.67
C TRP A 491 4.30 34.78 24.85
N ALA A 492 3.26 34.23 24.24
CA ALA A 492 3.36 33.00 23.46
C ALA A 492 4.31 33.13 22.26
N TYR A 493 4.34 34.29 21.60
CA TYR A 493 5.29 34.57 20.53
C TYR A 493 6.72 34.70 21.07
N GLU A 494 6.93 35.52 22.12
CA GLU A 494 8.24 35.73 22.75
C GLU A 494 8.88 34.43 23.24
N VAL A 495 8.10 33.56 23.89
CA VAL A 495 8.63 32.30 24.43
C VAL A 495 8.76 31.19 23.41
N GLY A 496 8.22 31.35 22.20
CA GLY A 496 8.16 30.31 21.18
C GLY A 496 9.46 29.53 20.96
N PRO A 497 10.60 30.19 20.73
CA PRO A 497 11.91 29.53 20.56
C PRO A 497 12.40 28.78 21.81
N SER A 498 11.88 29.14 22.99
CA SER A 498 12.30 28.62 24.30
C SER A 498 11.31 27.64 24.94
N VAL A 499 10.21 27.31 24.24
CA VAL A 499 9.29 26.26 24.69
C VAL A 499 10.08 24.94 24.78
N PRO A 500 10.12 24.27 25.96
CA PRO A 500 10.83 23.00 26.10
C PRO A 500 10.30 21.96 25.13
N GLN A 501 11.17 21.14 24.52
CA GLN A 501 10.75 20.16 23.50
C GLN A 501 9.71 19.14 24.00
N ALA A 502 9.72 18.85 25.31
CA ALA A 502 8.74 17.97 25.95
C ALA A 502 7.34 18.60 26.06
N VAL A 503 7.17 19.88 25.72
CA VAL A 503 5.91 20.61 25.82
C VAL A 503 5.32 20.85 24.44
N GLU A 504 4.06 20.46 24.27
CA GLU A 504 3.28 20.86 23.10
C GLU A 504 2.43 22.09 23.43
N PHE A 505 3.03 23.27 23.28
CA PHE A 505 2.40 24.50 23.74
C PHE A 505 1.44 25.08 22.70
N GLN A 506 0.17 25.19 23.09
CA GLN A 506 -0.91 25.66 22.22
C GLN A 506 -1.82 26.66 22.95
N LEU A 507 -2.41 27.58 22.18
CA LEU A 507 -3.48 28.46 22.60
C LEU A 507 -4.74 28.15 21.80
N LEU A 508 -5.87 28.01 22.50
CA LEU A 508 -7.20 27.89 21.92
C LEU A 508 -8.01 29.14 22.27
N MET A 509 -8.29 29.98 21.27
CA MET A 509 -9.16 31.14 21.44
C MET A 509 -10.59 30.77 21.06
N SER A 510 -11.56 31.03 21.94
CA SER A 510 -12.98 30.75 21.67
C SER A 510 -13.92 31.80 22.26
N LYS A 511 -15.18 31.82 21.80
CA LYS A 511 -16.25 32.66 22.37
C LYS A 511 -16.82 32.13 23.69
N ASN A 512 -16.47 30.91 24.09
CA ASN A 512 -16.97 30.30 25.31
C ASN A 512 -15.94 29.37 25.97
N MET A 513 -14.99 29.97 26.66
CA MET A 513 -13.94 29.31 27.43
C MET A 513 -14.55 28.38 28.49
N MET A 514 -14.08 27.13 28.55
CA MET A 514 -14.60 26.07 29.43
C MET A 514 -16.13 25.86 29.34
N ASN A 515 -16.76 26.26 28.22
CA ASN A 515 -18.21 26.24 28.02
C ASN A 515 -19.06 27.11 28.98
N LEU A 516 -18.44 27.93 29.84
CA LEU A 516 -19.15 28.63 30.93
C LEU A 516 -18.64 30.06 31.20
N LEU A 517 -17.47 30.44 30.69
CA LEU A 517 -16.75 31.65 31.14
C LEU A 517 -16.64 32.75 30.07
N GLY A 518 -17.39 32.63 28.96
CA GLY A 518 -17.43 33.63 27.89
C GLY A 518 -16.16 33.67 27.03
N PRO A 519 -15.93 34.74 26.24
CA PRO A 519 -14.79 34.81 25.34
C PRO A 519 -13.45 34.77 26.08
N GLY A 520 -12.55 33.90 25.62
CA GLY A 520 -11.27 33.68 26.29
C GLY A 520 -10.27 32.88 25.47
N ILE A 521 -9.09 32.71 26.08
CA ILE A 521 -7.96 31.98 25.52
C ILE A 521 -7.54 30.92 26.54
N GLU A 522 -7.53 29.67 26.11
CA GLU A 522 -7.02 28.55 26.86
C GLU A 522 -5.58 28.25 26.41
N ALA A 523 -4.61 28.44 27.30
CA ALA A 523 -3.23 28.06 27.07
C ALA A 523 -2.98 26.65 27.63
N VAL A 524 -2.77 25.66 26.75
CA VAL A 524 -2.59 24.25 27.11
C VAL A 524 -1.16 23.82 26.81
N ALA A 525 -0.60 23.05 27.74
CA ALA A 525 0.72 22.46 27.65
C ALA A 525 0.67 20.98 28.06
N PRO A 526 0.31 20.06 27.16
CA PRO A 526 0.61 18.64 27.34
C PRO A 526 2.13 18.44 27.39
N ILE A 527 2.58 17.59 28.32
CA ILE A 527 3.98 17.34 28.63
C ILE A 527 4.28 15.86 28.40
N PHE A 528 5.32 15.58 27.63
CA PHE A 528 5.84 14.26 27.29
C PHE A 528 7.36 14.23 27.49
N ALA A 529 7.80 13.97 28.72
CA ALA A 529 9.20 14.00 29.12
C ALA A 529 9.76 12.59 29.36
N ASP A 530 10.99 12.36 28.90
CA ASP A 530 11.69 11.06 29.07
C ASP A 530 12.44 11.00 30.41
N THR A 531 12.92 12.15 30.87
CA THR A 531 13.68 12.30 32.11
C THR A 531 12.95 13.18 33.12
N LYS A 532 13.36 13.09 34.38
CA LYS A 532 12.80 13.92 35.45
C LYS A 532 13.16 15.39 35.26
N ASP A 533 14.36 15.68 34.78
CA ASP A 533 14.84 17.06 34.58
C ASP A 533 14.05 17.75 33.46
N GLU A 534 13.82 17.06 32.33
CA GLU A 534 12.92 17.53 31.28
C GLU A 534 11.51 17.82 31.82
N PHE A 535 11.02 16.97 32.73
CA PHE A 535 9.70 17.14 33.33
C PHE A 535 9.63 18.36 34.27
N GLU A 536 10.66 18.59 35.08
CA GLU A 536 10.73 19.79 35.93
C GLU A 536 10.84 21.07 35.10
N GLU A 537 11.66 21.07 34.05
CA GLU A 537 11.76 22.18 33.10
C GLU A 537 10.42 22.47 32.41
N ALA A 538 9.75 21.45 31.89
CA ALA A 538 8.46 21.55 31.24
C ALA A 538 7.35 22.10 32.16
N LYS A 539 7.35 21.70 33.44
CA LYS A 539 6.43 22.27 34.44
C LYS A 539 6.76 23.72 34.75
N ALA A 540 8.05 24.03 34.93
CA ALA A 540 8.53 25.37 35.26
C ALA A 540 8.12 26.39 34.19
N PHE A 541 8.15 26.00 32.91
CA PHE A 541 7.71 26.83 31.78
C PHE A 541 6.33 27.46 32.01
N MET A 542 5.30 26.65 32.29
CA MET A 542 3.97 27.19 32.59
C MET A 542 3.91 27.81 33.99
N GLN A 543 4.48 27.15 35.00
CA GLN A 543 4.35 27.56 36.40
C GLN A 543 4.97 28.93 36.71
N ASN A 544 6.03 29.29 36.00
CA ASN A 544 6.76 30.55 36.16
C ASN A 544 6.39 31.59 35.09
N SER A 545 5.43 31.28 34.20
CA SER A 545 5.03 32.21 33.15
C SER A 545 4.57 33.57 33.73
N PRO A 546 5.07 34.71 33.21
CA PRO A 546 4.74 36.04 33.72
C PRO A 546 3.25 36.39 33.56
N ILE A 547 2.58 35.76 32.59
CA ILE A 547 1.15 35.93 32.36
C ILE A 547 0.28 35.13 33.33
N LYS A 548 0.81 34.13 34.05
CA LYS A 548 0.03 33.29 34.99
C LYS A 548 -0.81 34.09 36.00
N LYS A 549 -0.33 35.25 36.43
CA LYS A 549 -1.07 36.15 37.34
C LYS A 549 -2.36 36.74 36.74
N LYS A 550 -2.47 36.77 35.41
CA LYS A 550 -3.64 37.23 34.65
C LYS A 550 -4.65 36.11 34.35
N ALA A 551 -4.30 34.85 34.63
CA ALA A 551 -5.18 33.71 34.40
C ALA A 551 -6.34 33.69 35.42
N LEU A 552 -7.56 33.54 34.92
CA LEU A 552 -8.78 33.34 35.71
C LEU A 552 -8.79 31.98 36.41
N PHE A 553 -8.33 30.95 35.69
CA PHE A 553 -8.23 29.59 36.19
C PHE A 553 -6.88 28.97 35.78
N LYS A 554 -6.31 28.16 36.68
CA LYS A 554 -5.00 27.53 36.52
C LYS A 554 -5.07 26.12 37.08
N THR A 555 -4.62 25.14 36.33
CA THR A 555 -4.52 23.77 36.82
C THR A 555 -3.13 23.54 37.43
N PRO A 556 -3.00 22.69 38.47
CA PRO A 556 -1.71 22.05 38.74
C PRO A 556 -1.33 21.13 37.55
N PRO A 557 -0.10 20.63 37.47
CA PRO A 557 0.23 19.53 36.56
C PRO A 557 -0.61 18.30 36.95
N PHE A 558 -1.32 17.71 35.99
CA PHE A 558 -2.10 16.50 36.21
C PHE A 558 -1.97 15.54 35.04
N ASN A 559 -2.20 14.25 35.27
CA ASN A 559 -2.18 13.23 34.23
C ASN A 559 -3.30 12.22 34.45
N PHE A 560 -4.30 12.25 33.57
CA PHE A 560 -5.42 11.29 33.56
C PHE A 560 -5.29 10.27 32.43
N GLY A 561 -4.11 10.17 31.81
CA GLY A 561 -3.82 9.29 30.69
C GLY A 561 -4.35 9.79 29.34
N ILE A 562 -3.98 9.08 28.28
CA ILE A 562 -4.26 9.48 26.89
C ILE A 562 -5.75 9.55 26.55
N ASN A 563 -6.57 8.67 27.13
CA ASN A 563 -8.02 8.68 26.91
C ASN A 563 -8.69 9.96 27.42
N PHE A 564 -8.15 10.56 28.49
CA PHE A 564 -8.62 11.85 28.98
C PHE A 564 -8.25 12.97 27.99
N LEU A 565 -7.02 12.99 27.46
CA LEU A 565 -6.60 13.97 26.44
C LEU A 565 -7.52 13.91 25.22
N TYR A 566 -7.78 12.72 24.67
CA TYR A 566 -8.74 12.55 23.58
C TYR A 566 -10.13 13.07 23.96
N THR A 567 -10.62 12.77 25.16
CA THR A 567 -11.95 13.23 25.61
C THR A 567 -12.02 14.76 25.71
N ASN A 568 -10.95 15.40 26.19
CA ASN A 568 -10.85 16.85 26.26
C ASN A 568 -10.77 17.49 24.86
N VAL A 569 -9.97 16.94 23.94
CA VAL A 569 -9.90 17.42 22.56
C VAL A 569 -11.27 17.34 21.88
N MET A 570 -12.01 16.25 22.05
CA MET A 570 -13.34 16.09 21.43
C MET A 570 -14.40 17.09 21.94
N THR A 571 -14.14 17.84 23.02
CA THR A 571 -15.01 18.97 23.41
C THR A 571 -14.93 20.13 22.42
N HIS A 572 -13.79 20.28 21.74
CA HIS A 572 -13.55 21.27 20.70
C HIS A 572 -13.93 20.75 19.30
N TYR A 573 -13.90 19.42 19.09
CA TYR A 573 -14.18 18.76 17.81
C TYR A 573 -15.38 17.82 17.86
N PRO A 574 -16.60 18.29 18.21
CA PRO A 574 -17.76 17.42 18.30
C PRO A 574 -18.16 16.84 16.94
N GLU A 575 -18.56 15.57 16.96
CA GLU A 575 -19.10 14.86 15.81
C GLU A 575 -20.47 15.42 15.36
N ASN A 576 -20.88 15.05 14.15
CA ASN A 576 -22.18 15.43 13.56
C ASN A 576 -22.39 16.95 13.51
N ARG A 577 -21.35 17.65 13.05
CA ARG A 577 -21.33 19.11 12.86
C ARG A 577 -20.88 19.48 11.45
N HIS A 578 -21.17 20.71 11.09
CA HIS A 578 -20.66 21.34 9.89
C HIS A 578 -19.47 22.22 10.26
N TRP A 579 -18.48 22.25 9.38
CA TRP A 579 -17.19 22.87 9.66
C TRP A 579 -16.71 23.72 8.50
N GLY A 580 -16.24 24.93 8.82
CA GLY A 580 -15.47 25.79 7.94
C GLY A 580 -14.06 25.86 8.50
N VAL A 581 -13.09 25.28 7.79
CA VAL A 581 -11.72 25.13 8.28
C VAL A 581 -10.76 25.69 7.25
N ASP A 582 -9.76 26.41 7.73
CA ASP A 582 -8.58 26.81 6.97
C ASP A 582 -7.41 27.09 7.93
N ASN A 583 -6.19 27.05 7.42
CA ASN A 583 -4.98 27.15 8.24
C ASN A 583 -3.82 27.87 7.50
N MET A 584 -2.77 28.18 8.26
CA MET A 584 -1.48 28.61 7.73
C MET A 584 -0.32 28.26 8.67
N TRP A 585 0.86 28.10 8.07
CA TRP A 585 2.16 28.16 8.70
C TRP A 585 2.70 29.59 8.61
N THR A 586 3.36 30.09 9.66
CA THR A 586 3.93 31.45 9.66
C THR A 586 5.10 31.62 10.64
N HIS A 587 5.98 32.56 10.31
CA HIS A 587 6.97 33.18 11.22
C HIS A 587 6.86 34.71 11.20
N ALA A 588 5.73 35.24 10.72
CA ALA A 588 5.52 36.68 10.62
C ALA A 588 5.66 37.36 11.99
N PRO A 589 6.18 38.60 12.02
CA PRO A 589 6.21 39.40 13.24
C PRO A 589 4.82 39.47 13.90
N LEU A 590 4.78 39.35 15.22
CA LEU A 590 3.50 39.39 15.94
C LEU A 590 2.76 40.73 15.74
N GLU A 591 3.49 41.82 15.54
CA GLU A 591 2.89 43.14 15.25
C GLU A 591 2.02 43.13 13.98
N ASP A 592 2.39 42.33 12.98
CA ASP A 592 1.63 42.16 11.75
C ASP A 592 0.44 41.20 11.93
N LEU A 593 0.58 40.19 12.80
CA LEU A 593 -0.49 39.23 13.11
C LEU A 593 -1.55 39.81 14.07
N MET A 594 -1.16 40.69 14.99
CA MET A 594 -2.00 41.18 16.08
C MET A 594 -3.31 41.84 15.64
N PRO A 595 -3.37 42.67 14.58
CA PRO A 595 -4.62 43.19 14.06
C PRO A 595 -5.61 42.09 13.68
N TYR A 596 -5.13 41.02 13.03
CA TYR A 596 -5.96 39.89 12.62
C TYR A 596 -6.37 39.03 13.81
N LEU A 597 -5.50 38.81 14.80
CA LEU A 597 -5.87 38.13 16.05
C LEU A 597 -7.02 38.82 16.77
N LYS A 598 -7.04 40.17 16.78
CA LYS A 598 -8.15 40.96 17.32
C LYS A 598 -9.42 40.83 16.48
N GLU A 599 -9.29 40.85 15.15
CA GLU A 599 -10.43 40.65 14.25
C GLU A 599 -11.04 39.25 14.40
N ILE A 600 -10.20 38.22 14.50
CA ILE A 600 -10.62 36.84 14.79
C ILE A 600 -11.40 36.80 16.10
N ALA A 601 -10.87 37.38 17.19
CA ALA A 601 -11.57 37.41 18.47
C ALA A 601 -12.96 38.05 18.41
N GLN A 602 -13.11 39.10 17.61
CA GLN A 602 -14.38 39.82 17.43
C GLN A 602 -15.37 39.02 16.56
N THR A 603 -14.89 38.46 15.46
CA THR A 603 -15.71 37.87 14.39
C THR A 603 -15.93 36.36 14.54
N LEU A 604 -15.19 35.69 15.44
CA LEU A 604 -15.25 34.23 15.64
C LEU A 604 -16.71 33.72 15.64
N PRO A 605 -17.05 32.65 14.92
CA PRO A 605 -18.40 32.08 15.00
C PRO A 605 -18.72 31.56 16.41
N PRO A 606 -20.01 31.26 16.71
CA PRO A 606 -20.40 30.75 18.02
C PRO A 606 -19.63 29.49 18.44
N ALA A 607 -19.45 29.31 19.75
CA ALA A 607 -18.82 28.11 20.30
C ALA A 607 -19.56 26.82 19.84
N PRO A 608 -18.85 25.72 19.56
CA PRO A 608 -17.44 25.44 19.90
C PRO A 608 -16.42 25.86 18.82
N SER A 609 -16.76 26.81 17.95
CA SER A 609 -15.78 27.40 17.04
C SER A 609 -14.59 27.99 17.80
N HIS A 610 -13.40 27.87 17.23
CA HIS A 610 -12.15 28.29 17.87
C HIS A 610 -11.04 28.59 16.86
N MET A 611 -10.02 29.32 17.32
CA MET A 611 -8.73 29.44 16.65
C MET A 611 -7.71 28.64 17.47
N LEU A 612 -6.90 27.85 16.76
CA LEU A 612 -5.72 27.20 17.31
C LEU A 612 -4.48 28.01 16.91
N TRP A 613 -3.66 28.31 17.91
CA TRP A 613 -2.29 28.75 17.74
C TRP A 613 -1.38 27.71 18.38
N LEU A 614 -0.37 27.25 17.66
CA LEU A 614 0.58 26.29 18.18
C LEU A 614 2.00 26.79 17.95
N ASN A 615 2.78 26.78 19.03
CA ASN A 615 4.21 27.04 19.00
C ASN A 615 4.95 25.77 18.56
N TRP A 616 5.07 25.62 17.24
CA TRP A 616 5.68 24.44 16.64
C TRP A 616 7.21 24.48 16.71
N TYR A 617 7.83 25.54 16.18
CA TYR A 617 9.29 25.72 16.11
C TYR A 617 10.02 24.42 15.76
N PRO A 618 9.74 23.89 14.56
CA PRO A 618 10.30 22.62 14.14
C PRO A 618 11.82 22.75 14.02
N GLY A 619 12.52 21.63 14.24
CA GLY A 619 13.87 21.50 13.71
C GLY A 619 13.84 21.45 12.18
N ALA A 620 15.01 21.40 11.55
CA ALA A 620 15.05 21.08 10.12
C ALA A 620 14.51 19.67 9.89
N ILE A 621 13.59 19.51 8.93
CA ILE A 621 13.11 18.19 8.47
C ILE A 621 14.34 17.41 7.96
N GLN A 622 14.72 16.35 8.68
CA GLN A 622 15.91 15.56 8.37
C GLN A 622 15.63 14.46 7.35
N SER A 623 14.37 14.04 7.24
CA SER A 623 13.94 12.92 6.41
C SER A 623 13.68 13.38 4.97
N ASP A 624 14.27 12.71 3.96
CA ASP A 624 13.89 12.92 2.55
C ASP A 624 12.52 12.27 2.28
N MET A 625 11.50 13.11 2.13
CA MET A 625 10.10 12.73 1.89
C MET A 625 9.35 13.83 1.15
N ALA A 626 8.14 13.53 0.67
CA ALA A 626 7.28 14.53 0.03
C ALA A 626 7.03 15.73 0.95
N TYR A 627 6.60 15.49 2.19
CA TYR A 627 6.30 16.52 3.18
C TYR A 627 7.50 17.45 3.40
N SER A 628 7.26 18.75 3.30
CA SER A 628 8.34 19.74 3.21
C SER A 628 7.97 21.14 3.70
N ASN A 629 6.83 21.29 4.37
CA ASN A 629 6.34 22.59 4.77
C ASN A 629 5.90 22.60 6.24
N GLU A 630 6.68 23.31 7.07
CA GLU A 630 6.41 23.59 8.47
C GLU A 630 7.05 24.94 8.81
N ASP A 631 6.55 25.60 9.85
CA ASP A 631 7.10 26.87 10.30
C ASP A 631 6.96 27.03 11.82
N ASN A 632 7.45 28.13 12.36
CA ASN A 632 7.51 28.41 13.79
C ASN A 632 6.14 28.35 14.47
N ILE A 633 5.11 28.86 13.79
CA ILE A 633 3.74 28.94 14.30
C ILE A 633 2.79 28.28 13.32
N TYR A 634 1.95 27.40 13.84
CA TYR A 634 0.75 26.93 13.15
C TYR A 634 -0.46 27.71 13.64
N LEU A 635 -1.22 28.29 12.71
CA LEU A 635 -2.47 28.98 12.99
C LEU A 635 -3.60 28.31 12.19
N ALA A 636 -4.65 27.87 12.88
CA ALA A 636 -5.81 27.25 12.24
C ALA A 636 -7.12 27.82 12.79
N LEU A 637 -8.11 27.94 11.91
CA LEU A 637 -9.43 28.49 12.22
C LEU A 637 -10.49 27.43 11.98
N TYR A 638 -11.32 27.19 13.00
CA TYR A 638 -12.37 26.19 12.98
C TYR A 638 -13.72 26.86 13.28
N ALA A 639 -14.48 27.18 12.24
CA ALA A 639 -15.88 27.52 12.35
C ALA A 639 -16.71 26.25 12.50
N ASN A 640 -17.61 26.21 13.49
CA ASN A 640 -18.48 25.08 13.78
C ASN A 640 -19.93 25.53 13.90
N TRP A 641 -20.85 24.78 13.28
CA TRP A 641 -22.28 25.00 13.44
C TRP A 641 -23.09 23.70 13.38
N LYS A 642 -24.32 23.74 13.93
CA LYS A 642 -25.22 22.58 13.98
C LYS A 642 -26.11 22.49 12.74
N ASN A 643 -26.79 23.59 12.38
CA ASN A 643 -27.84 23.55 11.37
C ASN A 643 -27.27 23.88 9.99
N ALA A 644 -27.55 23.06 8.99
CA ALA A 644 -27.03 23.27 7.63
C ALA A 644 -27.36 24.67 7.05
N ALA A 645 -28.48 25.29 7.48
CA ALA A 645 -28.88 26.64 7.09
C ALA A 645 -27.86 27.73 7.49
N ASP A 646 -27.07 27.50 8.55
CA ASP A 646 -26.05 28.45 9.02
C ASP A 646 -24.77 28.41 8.16
N THR A 647 -24.68 27.48 7.19
CA THR A 647 -23.50 27.33 6.31
C THR A 647 -23.23 28.60 5.50
N ALA A 648 -24.28 29.29 5.04
CA ALA A 648 -24.13 30.55 4.31
C ALA A 648 -23.54 31.67 5.18
N GLN A 649 -23.71 31.59 6.50
CA GLN A 649 -23.21 32.59 7.44
C GLN A 649 -21.79 32.30 7.89
N TYR A 650 -21.45 31.03 8.18
CA TYR A 650 -20.19 30.67 8.83
C TYR A 650 -19.20 29.93 7.92
N GLY A 651 -19.66 29.35 6.80
CA GLY A 651 -18.89 28.40 6.02
C GLY A 651 -17.66 28.97 5.30
N ASN A 652 -17.61 30.28 5.08
CA ASN A 652 -16.47 30.96 4.43
C ASN A 652 -15.61 31.75 5.40
N TRP A 653 -16.03 31.92 6.66
CA TRP A 653 -15.34 32.79 7.63
C TRP A 653 -13.85 32.44 7.78
N ALA A 654 -13.51 31.16 7.90
CA ALA A 654 -12.12 30.72 8.08
C ALA A 654 -11.26 31.04 6.84
N VAL A 655 -11.78 30.75 5.64
CA VAL A 655 -11.10 30.99 4.37
C VAL A 655 -10.91 32.49 4.10
N GLU A 656 -11.96 33.28 4.30
CA GLU A 656 -11.90 34.74 4.12
C GLU A 656 -10.89 35.39 5.08
N MET A 657 -10.81 34.89 6.32
CA MET A 657 -9.83 35.36 7.30
C MET A 657 -8.40 34.96 6.90
N MET A 658 -8.18 33.71 6.49
CA MET A 658 -6.86 33.25 6.04
C MET A 658 -6.39 33.97 4.78
N GLN A 659 -7.29 34.27 3.86
CA GLN A 659 -6.97 35.02 2.65
C GLN A 659 -6.45 36.44 2.97
N LYS A 660 -6.97 37.10 4.01
CA LYS A 660 -6.42 38.39 4.47
C LYS A 660 -4.99 38.28 4.98
N MET A 661 -4.63 37.14 5.57
CA MET A 661 -3.31 36.86 6.15
C MET A 661 -2.36 36.13 5.19
N GLU A 662 -2.74 35.90 3.93
CA GLU A 662 -1.98 35.07 2.99
C GLU A 662 -0.55 35.58 2.76
N HIS A 663 -0.36 36.91 2.75
CA HIS A 663 0.95 37.54 2.64
C HIS A 663 1.86 37.32 3.86
N LEU A 664 1.32 36.84 4.97
CA LEU A 664 2.06 36.48 6.20
C LEU A 664 2.28 34.96 6.31
N SER A 665 1.74 34.18 5.37
CA SER A 665 1.77 32.72 5.38
C SER A 665 2.96 32.20 4.59
N THR A 666 3.62 31.16 5.11
CA THR A 666 4.63 30.37 4.38
C THR A 666 4.04 29.12 3.71
N GLY A 667 2.76 28.85 3.97
CA GLY A 667 1.99 27.79 3.34
C GLY A 667 0.98 27.19 4.32
N ILE A 668 0.50 25.99 4.06
CA ILE A 668 -0.53 25.32 4.87
C ILE A 668 -0.11 23.89 5.25
N GLN A 669 -0.77 23.37 6.28
CA GLN A 669 -0.83 21.95 6.60
C GLN A 669 -1.96 21.29 5.80
N LEU A 670 -1.66 20.23 5.07
CA LEU A 670 -2.64 19.50 4.25
C LEU A 670 -3.75 18.85 5.10
N ALA A 671 -3.49 18.51 6.36
CA ALA A 671 -4.47 17.87 7.22
C ALA A 671 -5.70 18.73 7.51
N ASP A 672 -5.54 20.05 7.52
CA ASP A 672 -6.60 21.03 7.80
C ASP A 672 -6.92 21.89 6.58
N GLU A 673 -6.72 21.35 5.38
CA GLU A 673 -6.79 22.11 4.13
C GLU A 673 -8.21 22.47 3.69
N GLY A 674 -8.29 23.61 3.00
CA GLY A 674 -9.47 24.12 2.31
C GLY A 674 -9.22 24.40 0.82
N LEU A 675 -8.39 23.61 0.14
CA LEU A 675 -7.95 23.80 -1.26
C LEU A 675 -9.10 23.90 -2.27
N HIS A 676 -10.25 23.28 -1.96
CA HIS A 676 -11.49 23.46 -2.73
C HIS A 676 -12.03 24.90 -2.75
N LYS A 677 -11.55 25.77 -1.84
CA LYS A 677 -11.91 27.20 -1.73
C LYS A 677 -10.70 28.13 -1.86
N ARG A 678 -9.55 27.76 -1.30
CA ARG A 678 -8.31 28.57 -1.34
C ARG A 678 -7.10 27.71 -1.66
N THR A 679 -6.56 27.88 -2.86
CA THR A 679 -5.29 27.28 -3.26
C THR A 679 -4.16 27.95 -2.48
N SER A 680 -3.26 27.17 -1.87
CA SER A 680 -2.13 27.68 -1.10
C SER A 680 -0.94 26.72 -1.19
N PRO A 681 0.32 27.18 -1.04
CA PRO A 681 1.47 26.28 -0.93
C PRO A 681 1.33 25.33 0.25
N PHE A 682 1.55 24.04 0.03
CA PHE A 682 1.53 23.00 1.06
C PHE A 682 2.73 22.06 1.01
N LEU A 683 3.59 22.23 0.01
CA LEU A 683 4.89 21.59 -0.17
C LEU A 683 5.84 22.64 -0.73
N ALA A 684 7.14 22.43 -0.53
CA ALA A 684 8.14 23.16 -1.29
C ALA A 684 7.95 22.90 -2.80
N GLU A 685 8.18 23.91 -3.63
CA GLU A 685 7.99 23.85 -5.09
C GLU A 685 8.72 22.65 -5.72
N LYS A 686 9.98 22.42 -5.34
CA LYS A 686 10.79 21.28 -5.80
C LYS A 686 10.16 19.92 -5.42
N ASN A 687 9.52 19.83 -4.26
CA ASN A 687 8.88 18.60 -3.78
C ASN A 687 7.58 18.36 -4.55
N LEU A 688 6.77 19.41 -4.75
CA LEU A 688 5.56 19.33 -5.56
C LEU A 688 5.88 18.91 -7.00
N LYS A 689 6.94 19.47 -7.61
CA LYS A 689 7.43 19.08 -8.94
C LYS A 689 7.83 17.60 -8.99
N LYS A 690 8.63 17.14 -8.02
CA LYS A 690 9.07 15.73 -7.92
C LYS A 690 7.87 14.79 -7.78
N ILE A 691 6.86 15.12 -6.97
CA ILE A 691 5.62 14.32 -6.87
C ILE A 691 4.91 14.21 -8.22
N GLN A 692 4.80 15.32 -8.96
CA GLN A 692 4.16 15.33 -10.28
C GLN A 692 4.92 14.50 -11.30
N GLU A 693 6.25 14.55 -11.30
CA GLU A 693 7.10 13.70 -12.15
C GLU A 693 6.91 12.21 -11.82
N ILE A 694 6.88 11.84 -10.54
CA ILE A 694 6.65 10.45 -10.11
C ILE A 694 5.23 10.01 -10.51
N ARG A 695 4.22 10.85 -10.26
CA ARG A 695 2.82 10.58 -10.63
C ARG A 695 2.68 10.34 -12.14
N ALA A 696 3.30 11.18 -12.97
CA ALA A 696 3.26 11.01 -14.43
C ALA A 696 3.82 9.65 -14.89
N ASN A 697 4.78 9.10 -14.15
CA ASN A 697 5.38 7.80 -14.43
C ASN A 697 4.58 6.62 -13.85
N ARG A 698 4.02 6.77 -12.63
CA ARG A 698 3.38 5.70 -11.85
C ARG A 698 1.86 5.62 -12.00
N ASP A 699 1.21 6.68 -12.49
CA ASP A 699 -0.22 6.75 -12.78
C ASP A 699 -0.44 7.37 -14.17
N LYS A 700 0.12 6.71 -15.20
CA LYS A 700 0.08 7.18 -16.61
C LYS A 700 -1.34 7.36 -17.13
N ALA A 701 -2.28 6.55 -16.65
CA ALA A 701 -3.69 6.64 -17.02
C ALA A 701 -4.46 7.72 -16.23
N GLY A 702 -3.81 8.35 -15.23
CA GLY A 702 -4.41 9.40 -14.40
C GLY A 702 -5.63 8.93 -13.63
N ILE A 703 -5.61 7.68 -13.13
CA ILE A 703 -6.76 7.05 -12.49
C ILE A 703 -7.03 7.66 -11.12
N PHE A 704 -6.01 8.12 -10.40
CA PHE A 704 -6.23 8.71 -9.07
C PHE A 704 -6.45 10.21 -9.19
N HIS A 705 -7.44 10.73 -8.46
CA HIS A 705 -7.58 12.18 -8.34
C HIS A 705 -6.33 12.81 -7.73
N GLU A 706 -6.01 14.02 -8.19
CA GLU A 706 -5.16 14.94 -7.46
C GLU A 706 -5.99 15.68 -6.39
N TRP A 707 -5.31 16.56 -5.65
CA TRP A 707 -5.92 17.55 -4.77
C TRP A 707 -7.04 18.35 -5.45
N HIS A 708 -7.89 18.98 -4.65
CA HIS A 708 -8.92 19.89 -5.18
C HIS A 708 -8.33 21.04 -5.99
N SER A 709 -7.21 21.57 -5.55
CA SER A 709 -6.36 22.51 -6.29
C SER A 709 -4.91 22.33 -5.85
N ARG A 710 -3.97 22.92 -6.60
CA ARG A 710 -2.57 23.01 -6.21
C ARG A 710 -1.95 24.31 -6.74
N PRO A 711 -0.90 24.85 -6.10
CA PRO A 711 -0.13 25.94 -6.68
C PRO A 711 0.40 25.58 -8.08
N GLU A 712 0.56 26.59 -8.92
CA GLU A 712 1.27 26.46 -10.19
C GLU A 712 2.77 26.17 -9.90
N VAL A 713 3.38 25.35 -10.75
CA VAL A 713 4.76 24.84 -10.64
C VAL A 713 5.49 25.09 -11.93
#